data_AF-A0A813ALW6-F1
#
_entry.id   AF-A0A813ALW6-F1
#
_cell.length_a   1.000
_cell.length_b   1.000
_cell.length_c   1.000
_cell.angle_alpha   90.00
_cell.angle_beta   90.00
_cell.angle_gamma   90.00
#
_symmetry.space_group_name_H-M   'P 1'
#
loop_
_entity.id
_entity.type
_entity.pdbx_description
1 polymer ?
#
loop_
_entity_poly.entity_id
_entity_poly.type
_entity_poly.pdbx_seq_one_letter_code
_entity_poly.pdbx_strand_id
1 'polypeptide(L)'
;MLAPLLSRHIGVVPFLTWEQRLLEPNLRWPVPASRVEDGAGSCSTGSWSVPQGEDCFKQLRQAWIQRITCPAFLGKFRANLASGSKDPPLSDVELRPFLDDLRCFLRLSDKEFETLKCVPPGQPFRLFLLEALLEVSRDPDLAFIDILVEGVPLGVDEAMPSCPALFPPSEPVAPSLPLQHCESAWGSALSDPETVDSLLESEIREGWVQPVFGGLASLKAQYSRSAVGKLGLVKAPDRDPRLVVDSSVSGVTDHTSLPNKSANPTISGLRRCSPARPALEKLFALILDVSKAHRRILIRPSDRGLLCFFHREVLYQCLTLNFGARASGFYWARLAGLLSRLLHRLIYVRHALLIYVDDLISLLSGPSAPVWAALMCIFLLILRVPMSWHKAYLGCRPTWIGWCISLTSFTAAMEPSKQDQSLPPLVHVALGPDKWSAFRSNLSNDLVLSREIGIASCPKGCSLISVAQKEAFADACADSRQAGLGGFVRLPNSRTVWFRACFSAAELQHIFPWFPPHTSPQKFIAAWELLGQIALLWCVALLIPAAHHPIHFSSRCDNSPSDSAAWKGISMARGMCSLLLSYFLWQRHFCVSTCIEHVPGFRNVTADGLSRSKDPSQFGLRVTDEVTIPWQLISVPPRGTYLPESEFSASKFPAFQPSPQLP
;
A
#
# COMPACT_ATOMS: atom_id res chain seq x y z
N MET A 1 37.64 21.41 -11.62
CA MET A 1 38.97 21.36 -10.98
C MET A 1 38.73 21.31 -9.47
N LEU A 2 38.83 20.13 -8.85
CA LEU A 2 38.55 19.92 -7.42
C LEU A 2 39.88 19.82 -6.67
N ALA A 3 40.08 20.68 -5.67
CA ALA A 3 41.29 20.70 -4.85
C ALA A 3 41.40 19.44 -3.97
N PRO A 4 42.62 18.93 -3.69
CA PRO A 4 42.82 17.72 -2.88
C PRO A 4 42.54 18.00 -1.39
N LEU A 5 41.91 17.04 -0.70
CA LEU A 5 41.65 17.08 0.74
C LEU A 5 42.90 16.60 1.53
N LEU A 6 43.31 17.38 2.53
CA LEU A 6 44.42 17.04 3.45
C LEU A 6 43.88 16.32 4.69
N SER A 7 44.52 15.21 5.07
CA SER A 7 44.25 14.52 6.34
C SER A 7 44.99 15.18 7.51
N ARG A 8 44.55 14.95 8.76
CA ARG A 8 45.18 15.46 9.99
C ARG A 8 46.64 15.02 10.19
N HIS A 9 47.08 13.97 9.50
CA HIS A 9 48.49 13.71 9.26
C HIS A 9 48.79 14.15 7.83
N ILE A 10 49.70 15.12 7.69
CA ILE A 10 50.02 15.87 6.47
C ILE A 10 50.55 14.93 5.37
N GLY A 11 49.65 14.17 4.77
CA GLY A 11 49.90 13.24 3.70
C GLY A 11 48.87 13.49 2.61
N VAL A 12 49.35 13.85 1.42
CA VAL A 12 48.52 14.01 0.23
C VAL A 12 48.10 12.62 -0.23
N VAL A 13 46.82 12.30 -0.11
CA VAL A 13 46.27 11.03 -0.61
C VAL A 13 45.88 11.24 -2.08
N PRO A 14 46.43 10.47 -3.04
CA PRO A 14 46.02 10.56 -4.43
C PRO A 14 44.51 10.29 -4.57
N PHE A 15 43.80 11.15 -5.30
CA PHE A 15 42.34 11.14 -5.51
C PHE A 15 41.78 9.80 -6.07
N LEU A 16 42.63 8.89 -6.52
CA LEU A 16 42.22 7.56 -7.00
C LEU A 16 42.34 6.44 -5.94
N THR A 17 42.83 6.75 -4.73
CA THR A 17 43.08 5.74 -3.67
C THR A 17 42.40 6.05 -2.33
N TRP A 18 41.68 7.17 -2.22
CA TRP A 18 41.05 7.60 -0.96
C TRP A 18 39.91 6.69 -0.51
N GLU A 19 39.17 6.09 -1.44
CA GLU A 19 38.08 5.15 -1.14
C GLU A 19 38.61 3.91 -0.39
N GLN A 20 39.79 3.40 -0.75
CA GLN A 20 40.33 2.18 -0.15
C GLN A 20 40.93 2.38 1.25
N ARG A 21 41.31 3.61 1.63
CA ARG A 21 41.96 3.90 2.93
C ARG A 21 41.03 4.49 3.99
N LEU A 22 39.88 5.06 3.61
CA LEU A 22 38.90 5.66 4.54
C LEU A 22 37.63 4.82 4.76
N LEU A 23 37.42 3.77 3.94
CA LEU A 23 36.33 2.83 4.14
C LEU A 23 36.76 1.76 5.15
N GLU A 24 35.93 1.47 6.15
CA GLU A 24 36.09 0.23 6.92
C GLU A 24 36.04 -0.96 5.95
N PRO A 25 36.98 -1.92 6.03
CA PRO A 25 37.04 -3.05 5.11
C PRO A 25 35.78 -3.95 5.16
N ASN A 26 34.94 -3.81 6.20
CA ASN A 26 33.73 -4.59 6.41
C ASN A 26 32.51 -3.68 6.60
N LEU A 27 31.95 -3.13 5.51
CA LEU A 27 30.69 -2.38 5.54
C LEU A 27 29.52 -3.28 5.98
N ARG A 28 28.96 -3.01 7.16
CA ARG A 28 27.81 -3.74 7.71
C ARG A 28 26.51 -3.20 7.10
N TRP A 29 25.54 -4.08 6.81
CA TRP A 29 24.17 -3.61 6.58
C TRP A 29 23.68 -2.91 7.84
N PRO A 30 22.89 -1.83 7.73
CA PRO A 30 22.34 -1.19 8.91
C PRO A 30 21.50 -2.20 9.67
N VAL A 31 21.69 -2.25 10.98
CA VAL A 31 20.71 -2.83 11.89
C VAL A 31 19.81 -1.66 12.28
N PRO A 32 18.59 -1.56 11.75
CA PRO A 32 17.73 -0.43 12.03
C PRO A 32 17.42 -0.37 13.54
N ALA A 33 17.43 0.82 14.13
CA ALA A 33 17.18 1.01 15.57
C ALA A 33 15.76 0.59 16.02
N SER A 34 14.84 0.38 15.09
CA SER A 34 13.51 -0.17 15.33
C SER A 34 13.12 -1.15 14.23
N ARG A 35 12.06 -1.93 14.47
CA ARG A 35 11.49 -2.83 13.45
C ARG A 35 11.19 -2.06 12.15
N VAL A 36 11.41 -2.72 11.02
CA VAL A 36 10.94 -2.26 9.72
C VAL A 36 9.73 -3.10 9.36
N GLU A 37 8.57 -2.46 9.24
CA GLU A 37 7.35 -3.13 8.78
C GLU A 37 7.56 -3.69 7.38
N ASP A 38 7.24 -4.97 7.22
CA ASP A 38 7.49 -5.76 6.01
C ASP A 38 6.22 -6.39 5.43
N GLY A 39 5.05 -6.16 6.05
CA GLY A 39 3.79 -6.79 5.68
C GLY A 39 3.61 -8.21 6.24
N ALA A 40 4.59 -8.74 6.98
CA ALA A 40 4.60 -10.11 7.49
C ALA A 40 4.29 -10.21 8.99
N GLY A 41 3.83 -9.12 9.60
CA GLY A 41 3.29 -9.09 10.96
C GLY A 41 4.30 -8.67 12.04
N SER A 42 3.81 -8.56 13.27
CA SER A 42 4.52 -8.08 14.45
C SER A 42 5.75 -8.91 14.84
N CYS A 43 5.77 -10.20 14.45
CA CYS A 43 6.87 -11.14 14.68
C CYS A 43 7.90 -11.17 13.54
N SER A 44 7.73 -10.37 12.49
CA SER A 44 8.65 -10.27 11.35
C SER A 44 9.29 -8.87 11.25
N THR A 45 10.36 -8.75 10.49
CA THR A 45 10.99 -7.48 10.18
C THR A 45 11.63 -7.52 8.80
N GLY A 46 11.48 -6.44 8.03
CA GLY A 46 11.95 -6.40 6.65
C GLY A 46 13.47 -6.31 6.51
N SER A 47 14.19 -6.12 7.62
CA SER A 47 15.64 -6.07 7.67
C SER A 47 16.21 -7.31 8.35
N TRP A 48 16.70 -8.25 7.55
CA TRP A 48 17.49 -9.40 7.99
C TRP A 48 18.98 -9.10 7.81
N SER A 49 19.46 -7.99 8.41
CA SER A 49 20.88 -7.65 8.41
C SER A 49 21.73 -8.70 9.16
N VAL A 50 21.12 -9.34 10.16
CA VAL A 50 21.60 -10.53 10.86
C VAL A 50 20.46 -11.55 10.85
N PRO A 51 20.66 -12.80 10.35
CA PRO A 51 19.65 -13.84 10.42
C PRO A 51 19.17 -14.10 11.85
N GLN A 52 17.87 -14.29 12.03
CA GLN A 52 17.25 -14.36 13.36
C GLN A 52 16.64 -15.74 13.63
N GLY A 53 16.70 -16.19 14.88
CA GLY A 53 16.13 -17.46 15.37
C GLY A 53 16.96 -18.70 14.96
N GLU A 54 16.30 -19.85 14.82
CA GLU A 54 16.97 -21.11 14.46
C GLU A 54 17.03 -21.30 12.92
N ASP A 55 18.15 -21.83 12.43
CA ASP A 55 18.39 -22.16 11.03
C ASP A 55 17.76 -23.51 10.65
N CYS A 56 16.45 -23.61 10.82
CA CYS A 56 15.66 -24.83 10.64
C CYS A 56 15.76 -25.43 9.22
N PHE A 57 16.03 -24.61 8.20
CA PHE A 57 16.14 -25.05 6.80
C PHE A 57 17.57 -25.21 6.30
N LYS A 58 18.58 -25.23 7.17
CA LYS A 58 20.00 -25.30 6.77
C LYS A 58 20.32 -26.41 5.78
N GLN A 59 19.89 -27.64 6.09
CA GLN A 59 20.18 -28.83 5.26
C GLN A 59 19.49 -28.73 3.89
N LEU A 60 18.22 -28.36 3.87
CA LEU A 60 17.45 -28.16 2.64
C LEU A 60 18.07 -27.05 1.76
N ARG A 61 18.38 -25.90 2.37
CA ARG A 61 19.01 -24.77 1.70
C ARG A 61 20.35 -25.17 1.08
N GLN A 62 21.17 -25.95 1.78
CA GLN A 62 22.45 -26.43 1.25
C GLN A 62 22.26 -27.33 0.01
N ALA A 63 21.34 -28.29 0.06
CA ALA A 63 21.03 -29.16 -1.07
C ALA A 63 20.54 -28.36 -2.29
N TRP A 64 19.62 -27.42 -2.07
CA TRP A 64 19.10 -26.57 -3.14
C TRP A 64 20.17 -25.63 -3.73
N ILE A 65 21.01 -25.01 -2.89
CA ILE A 65 22.12 -24.16 -3.38
C ILE A 65 23.10 -24.94 -4.24
N GLN A 66 23.43 -26.19 -3.89
CA GLN A 66 24.31 -27.03 -4.71
C GLN A 66 23.75 -27.24 -6.12
N ARG A 67 22.43 -27.45 -6.25
CA ARG A 67 21.76 -27.55 -7.55
C ARG A 67 21.71 -26.21 -8.28
N ILE A 68 21.34 -25.15 -7.58
CA ILE A 68 21.16 -23.81 -8.14
C ILE A 68 22.48 -23.24 -8.68
N THR A 69 23.59 -23.49 -8.00
CA THR A 69 24.91 -22.97 -8.39
C THR A 69 25.51 -23.65 -9.62
N CYS A 70 24.87 -24.70 -10.14
CA CYS A 70 25.21 -25.24 -11.45
C CYS A 70 25.09 -24.13 -12.53
N PRO A 71 26.18 -23.82 -13.28
CA PRO A 71 26.17 -22.71 -14.23
C PRO A 71 25.07 -22.79 -15.29
N ALA A 72 24.77 -24.00 -15.77
CA ALA A 72 23.71 -24.24 -16.74
C ALA A 72 22.32 -23.91 -16.17
N PHE A 73 22.05 -24.36 -14.94
CA PHE A 73 20.79 -24.07 -14.25
C PHE A 73 20.62 -22.57 -14.00
N LEU A 74 21.63 -21.93 -13.39
CA LEU A 74 21.56 -20.52 -13.02
C LEU A 74 21.47 -19.61 -14.25
N GLY A 75 22.20 -19.95 -15.33
CA GLY A 75 22.13 -19.24 -16.60
C GLY A 75 20.73 -19.29 -17.21
N LYS A 76 20.13 -20.49 -17.26
CA LYS A 76 18.77 -20.69 -17.76
C LYS A 76 17.73 -19.96 -16.91
N PHE A 77 17.78 -20.11 -15.59
CA PHE A 77 16.86 -19.43 -14.67
C PHE A 77 16.88 -17.91 -14.88
N ARG A 78 18.07 -17.31 -14.97
CA ARG A 78 18.23 -15.86 -15.20
C ARG A 78 17.66 -15.43 -16.54
N ALA A 79 17.91 -16.20 -17.61
CA ALA A 79 17.38 -15.91 -18.94
C ALA A 79 15.85 -15.97 -18.94
N ASN A 80 15.27 -17.00 -18.32
CA ASN A 80 13.81 -17.16 -18.25
C ASN A 80 13.17 -16.04 -17.43
N LEU A 81 13.74 -15.69 -16.27
CA LEU A 81 13.22 -14.59 -15.43
C LEU A 81 13.29 -13.24 -16.15
N ALA A 82 14.35 -13.00 -16.95
CA ALA A 82 14.53 -11.78 -17.72
C ALA A 82 13.71 -11.74 -19.03
N SER A 83 13.10 -12.85 -19.45
CA SER A 83 12.39 -12.95 -20.72
C SER A 83 11.09 -12.15 -20.78
N GLY A 84 10.51 -11.80 -19.62
CA GLY A 84 9.17 -11.22 -19.55
C GLY A 84 8.05 -12.22 -19.88
N SER A 85 8.34 -13.52 -19.93
CA SER A 85 7.33 -14.56 -20.18
C SER A 85 6.28 -14.60 -19.06
N LYS A 86 5.03 -14.93 -19.43
CA LYS A 86 3.97 -15.26 -18.46
C LYS A 86 4.19 -16.63 -17.82
N ASP A 87 4.97 -17.50 -18.46
CA ASP A 87 5.26 -18.83 -17.96
C ASP A 87 6.25 -18.80 -16.78
N PRO A 88 6.18 -19.79 -15.87
CA PRO A 88 7.17 -19.98 -14.81
C PRO A 88 8.62 -20.04 -15.32
N PRO A 89 9.59 -19.50 -14.55
CA PRO A 89 11.00 -19.56 -14.94
C PRO A 89 11.58 -20.97 -14.91
N LEU A 90 10.88 -21.94 -14.32
CA LEU A 90 11.25 -23.35 -14.23
C LEU A 90 10.05 -24.23 -14.56
N SER A 91 10.27 -25.28 -15.32
CA SER A 91 9.26 -26.30 -15.61
C SER A 91 9.07 -27.28 -14.45
N ASP A 92 7.95 -28.02 -14.44
CA ASP A 92 7.69 -29.06 -13.45
C ASP A 92 8.79 -30.14 -13.43
N VAL A 93 9.39 -30.46 -14.58
CA VAL A 93 10.49 -31.43 -14.68
C VAL A 93 11.72 -30.93 -13.94
N GLU A 94 12.03 -29.64 -14.07
CA GLU A 94 13.17 -29.00 -13.40
C GLU A 94 12.95 -28.83 -11.89
N LEU A 95 11.70 -28.80 -11.43
CA LEU A 95 11.34 -28.73 -10.02
C LEU A 95 11.42 -30.09 -9.30
N ARG A 96 11.36 -31.22 -10.01
CA ARG A 96 11.37 -32.58 -9.41
C ARG A 96 12.54 -32.81 -8.44
N PRO A 97 13.80 -32.48 -8.77
CA PRO A 97 14.90 -32.74 -7.86
C PRO A 97 14.83 -31.92 -6.57
N PHE A 98 14.23 -30.72 -6.63
CA PHE A 98 14.02 -29.88 -5.44
C PHE A 98 12.88 -30.42 -4.55
N LEU A 99 11.86 -31.03 -5.16
CA LEU A 99 10.81 -31.75 -4.44
C LEU A 99 11.36 -33.01 -3.77
N ASP A 100 12.25 -33.74 -4.43
CA ASP A 100 12.91 -34.93 -3.85
C ASP A 100 13.78 -34.54 -2.64
N ASP A 101 14.55 -33.45 -2.74
CA ASP A 101 15.32 -32.92 -1.62
C ASP A 101 14.41 -32.52 -0.45
N LEU A 102 13.27 -31.89 -0.74
CA LEU A 102 12.29 -31.47 0.27
C LEU A 102 11.66 -32.67 0.98
N ARG A 103 11.28 -33.71 0.23
CA ARG A 103 10.79 -34.97 0.79
C ARG A 103 11.82 -35.61 1.72
N CYS A 104 13.08 -35.69 1.27
CA CYS A 104 14.18 -36.23 2.08
C CYS A 104 14.40 -35.41 3.36
N PHE A 105 14.37 -34.08 3.25
CA PHE A 105 14.51 -33.17 4.37
C PHE A 105 13.41 -33.35 5.42
N LEU A 106 12.14 -33.48 4.98
CA LEU A 106 11.00 -33.74 5.85
C LEU A 106 10.96 -35.20 6.35
N ARG A 107 11.84 -36.08 5.84
CA ARG A 107 11.92 -37.52 6.18
C ARG A 107 10.62 -38.29 5.92
N LEU A 108 9.97 -37.96 4.80
CA LEU A 108 8.70 -38.55 4.42
C LEU A 108 8.86 -39.68 3.40
N SER A 109 7.99 -40.69 3.49
CA SER A 109 7.77 -41.64 2.41
C SER A 109 7.13 -40.95 1.19
N ASP A 110 7.21 -41.59 0.02
CA ASP A 110 6.59 -41.05 -1.20
C ASP A 110 5.07 -40.84 -1.03
N LYS A 111 4.39 -41.75 -0.33
CA LYS A 111 2.94 -41.68 -0.09
C LYS A 111 2.56 -40.49 0.79
N GLU A 112 3.30 -40.25 1.88
CA GLU A 112 3.08 -39.11 2.76
C GLU A 112 3.34 -37.79 2.01
N PHE A 113 4.41 -37.75 1.21
CA PHE A 113 4.75 -36.56 0.46
C PHE A 113 3.76 -36.23 -0.65
N GLU A 114 3.21 -37.23 -1.36
CA GLU A 114 2.11 -37.01 -2.31
C GLU A 114 0.85 -36.48 -1.61
N THR A 115 0.60 -36.89 -0.36
CA THR A 115 -0.51 -36.34 0.44
C THR A 115 -0.27 -34.86 0.74
N LEU A 116 0.93 -34.47 1.17
CA LEU A 116 1.26 -33.06 1.40
C LEU A 116 1.24 -32.21 0.12
N LYS A 117 1.58 -32.82 -1.02
CA LYS A 117 1.54 -32.16 -2.34
C LYS A 117 0.14 -31.96 -2.89
N CYS A 118 -0.87 -32.59 -2.30
CA CYS A 118 -2.26 -32.44 -2.71
C CYS A 118 -2.67 -30.97 -2.59
N VAL A 119 -3.42 -30.50 -3.59
CA VAL A 119 -4.00 -29.16 -3.62
C VAL A 119 -5.47 -29.30 -3.22
N PRO A 120 -5.91 -28.71 -2.09
CA PRO A 120 -7.31 -28.76 -1.68
C PRO A 120 -8.25 -28.21 -2.76
N PRO A 121 -9.48 -28.74 -2.89
CA PRO A 121 -10.45 -28.25 -3.87
C PRO A 121 -10.70 -26.73 -3.74
N GLY A 122 -10.65 -26.01 -4.86
CA GLY A 122 -10.89 -24.57 -4.88
C GLY A 122 -9.72 -23.71 -4.37
N GLN A 123 -8.60 -24.32 -3.97
CA GLN A 123 -7.36 -23.63 -3.60
C GLN A 123 -6.30 -23.80 -4.70
N PRO A 124 -5.38 -22.83 -4.89
CA PRO A 124 -4.26 -23.00 -5.82
C PRO A 124 -3.00 -23.56 -5.12
N PHE A 125 -2.92 -23.47 -3.79
CA PHE A 125 -1.72 -23.73 -3.00
C PHE A 125 -1.65 -25.19 -2.53
N ARG A 126 -0.42 -25.69 -2.35
CA ARG A 126 -0.16 -26.91 -1.58
C ARG A 126 -0.20 -26.62 -0.08
N LEU A 127 -1.41 -26.42 0.46
CA LEU A 127 -1.61 -25.96 1.83
C LEU A 127 -1.05 -26.94 2.88
N PHE A 128 -1.18 -28.25 2.68
CA PHE A 128 -0.63 -29.24 3.60
C PHE A 128 0.91 -29.26 3.61
N LEU A 129 1.54 -29.05 2.45
CA LEU A 129 2.99 -28.87 2.38
C LEU A 129 3.43 -27.56 3.06
N LEU A 130 2.65 -26.49 2.90
CA LEU A 130 2.89 -25.22 3.58
C LEU A 130 2.82 -25.39 5.10
N GLU A 131 1.82 -26.12 5.61
CA GLU A 131 1.68 -26.46 7.03
C GLU A 131 2.91 -27.17 7.59
N ALA A 132 3.37 -28.24 6.94
CA ALA A 132 4.56 -28.98 7.37
C ALA A 132 5.82 -28.08 7.42
N LEU A 133 5.95 -27.13 6.50
CA LEU A 133 7.05 -26.16 6.51
C LEU A 133 6.91 -25.13 7.64
N LEU A 134 5.70 -24.67 7.92
CA LEU A 134 5.42 -23.77 9.04
C LEU A 134 5.72 -24.43 10.37
N GLU A 135 5.38 -25.71 10.55
CA GLU A 135 5.73 -26.51 11.73
C GLU A 135 7.24 -26.57 11.95
N VAL A 136 8.02 -26.86 10.90
CA VAL A 136 9.49 -26.87 10.95
C VAL A 136 10.05 -25.53 11.44
N SER A 137 9.45 -24.42 10.99
CA SER A 137 9.86 -23.06 11.38
C SER A 137 9.25 -22.56 12.70
N ARG A 138 8.33 -23.33 13.30
CA ARG A 138 7.52 -22.98 14.47
C ARG A 138 6.78 -21.65 14.29
N ASP A 139 6.14 -21.46 13.15
CA ASP A 139 5.39 -20.24 12.88
C ASP A 139 4.18 -20.10 13.83
N PRO A 140 3.94 -18.92 14.43
CA PRO A 140 2.87 -18.75 15.40
C PRO A 140 1.46 -18.82 14.78
N ASP A 141 1.31 -18.64 13.46
CA ASP A 141 0.00 -18.62 12.79
C ASP A 141 -0.28 -19.92 12.00
N LEU A 142 0.27 -21.05 12.45
CA LEU A 142 0.12 -22.37 11.84
C LEU A 142 -1.37 -22.78 11.65
N ALA A 143 -2.19 -22.57 12.68
CA ALA A 143 -3.62 -22.91 12.67
C ALA A 143 -4.44 -22.17 11.59
N PHE A 144 -3.85 -21.18 10.91
CA PHE A 144 -4.49 -20.55 9.76
C PHE A 144 -4.63 -21.48 8.56
N ILE A 145 -3.81 -22.53 8.44
CA ILE A 145 -3.90 -23.45 7.30
C ILE A 145 -5.23 -24.19 7.27
N ASP A 146 -5.72 -24.69 8.41
CA ASP A 146 -7.04 -25.34 8.51
C ASP A 146 -8.16 -24.42 8.00
N ILE A 147 -8.11 -23.14 8.38
CA ILE A 147 -9.08 -22.13 7.96
C ILE A 147 -8.99 -21.90 6.44
N LEU A 148 -7.80 -21.92 5.84
CA LEU A 148 -7.64 -21.82 4.39
C LEU A 148 -8.20 -23.06 3.66
N VAL A 149 -8.00 -24.25 4.21
CA VAL A 149 -8.52 -25.51 3.63
C VAL A 149 -10.05 -25.52 3.63
N GLU A 150 -10.67 -25.16 4.76
CA GLU A 150 -12.14 -25.10 4.91
C GLU A 150 -12.77 -23.93 4.12
N GLY A 151 -12.02 -22.84 3.98
CA GLY A 151 -12.49 -21.55 3.49
C GLY A 151 -12.72 -20.57 4.64
N VAL A 152 -12.40 -19.31 4.35
CA VAL A 152 -12.37 -18.25 5.38
C VAL A 152 -13.76 -17.68 5.64
N PRO A 153 -14.13 -17.38 6.91
CA PRO A 153 -15.38 -16.70 7.22
C PRO A 153 -15.29 -15.20 6.87
N LEU A 154 -16.44 -14.55 6.66
CA LEU A 154 -16.49 -13.12 6.32
C LEU A 154 -16.69 -12.20 7.53
N GLY A 155 -16.88 -12.79 8.71
CA GLY A 155 -16.96 -12.03 9.96
C GLY A 155 -18.24 -11.24 10.18
N VAL A 156 -19.32 -11.61 9.48
CA VAL A 156 -20.65 -10.99 9.62
C VAL A 156 -21.37 -11.68 10.77
N ASP A 157 -21.58 -10.94 11.87
CA ASP A 157 -22.25 -11.43 13.10
C ASP A 157 -21.57 -12.66 13.75
N GLU A 158 -20.36 -12.99 13.31
CA GLU A 158 -19.48 -14.02 13.85
C GLU A 158 -18.06 -13.47 13.96
N ALA A 159 -17.35 -13.84 15.02
CA ALA A 159 -15.97 -13.41 15.20
C ALA A 159 -15.06 -14.07 14.15
N MET A 160 -14.28 -13.26 13.44
CA MET A 160 -13.23 -13.79 12.58
C MET A 160 -12.08 -14.33 13.44
N PRO A 161 -11.41 -15.43 13.03
CA PRO A 161 -10.26 -15.95 13.74
C PRO A 161 -9.12 -14.92 13.83
N SER A 162 -8.65 -14.63 15.03
CA SER A 162 -7.51 -13.75 15.27
C SER A 162 -6.22 -14.32 14.67
N CYS A 163 -5.27 -13.43 14.40
CA CYS A 163 -3.91 -13.77 13.97
C CYS A 163 -2.91 -13.33 15.06
N PRO A 164 -2.17 -14.25 15.69
CA PRO A 164 -1.19 -13.92 16.72
C PRO A 164 0.00 -13.10 16.17
N ALA A 165 0.24 -13.17 14.87
CA ALA A 165 1.30 -12.44 14.19
C ALA A 165 0.89 -11.04 13.72
N LEU A 166 -0.38 -10.65 13.79
CA LEU A 166 -0.83 -9.32 13.34
C LEU A 166 -1.04 -8.36 14.53
N PHE A 167 -1.19 -7.07 14.22
CA PHE A 167 -1.32 -6.03 15.24
C PHE A 167 -2.71 -6.03 15.88
N PRO A 168 -2.85 -5.52 17.13
CA PRO A 168 -4.14 -5.42 17.81
C PRO A 168 -5.19 -4.72 16.93
N PRO A 169 -6.49 -5.04 17.08
CA PRO A 169 -7.54 -4.45 16.25
C PRO A 169 -7.73 -2.95 16.53
N SER A 170 -8.52 -2.29 15.68
CA SER A 170 -9.14 -1.02 16.06
C SER A 170 -10.36 -1.29 16.94
N GLU A 171 -10.84 -0.29 17.69
CA GLU A 171 -12.06 -0.46 18.48
C GLU A 171 -13.23 -0.88 17.57
N PRO A 172 -13.98 -1.94 17.95
CA PRO A 172 -15.10 -2.40 17.15
C PRO A 172 -16.20 -1.33 17.16
N VAL A 173 -16.69 -1.00 15.96
CA VAL A 173 -17.84 -0.11 15.77
C VAL A 173 -19.06 -0.99 15.59
N ALA A 174 -20.14 -0.72 16.33
CA ALA A 174 -21.39 -1.44 16.16
C ALA A 174 -21.93 -1.23 14.73
N PRO A 175 -22.43 -2.30 14.07
CA PRO A 175 -23.04 -2.16 12.76
C PRO A 175 -24.28 -1.26 12.84
N SER A 176 -24.46 -0.46 11.79
CA SER A 176 -25.51 0.53 11.64
C SER A 176 -26.43 0.24 10.45
N LEU A 177 -25.96 -0.55 9.48
CA LEU A 177 -26.68 -0.91 8.27
C LEU A 177 -27.04 -2.40 8.31
N PRO A 178 -28.33 -2.78 8.20
CA PRO A 178 -28.70 -4.18 8.11
C PRO A 178 -28.17 -4.80 6.81
N LEU A 179 -28.10 -6.13 6.74
CA LEU A 179 -27.80 -6.82 5.49
C LEU A 179 -28.89 -6.56 4.45
N GLN A 180 -28.49 -6.21 3.22
CA GLN A 180 -29.41 -5.85 2.13
C GLN A 180 -29.18 -6.67 0.86
N HIS A 181 -30.22 -6.71 0.02
CA HIS A 181 -30.17 -7.28 -1.33
C HIS A 181 -30.31 -6.19 -2.37
N CYS A 182 -29.20 -5.70 -2.90
CA CYS A 182 -29.23 -4.76 -4.03
C CYS A 182 -29.72 -5.46 -5.29
N GLU A 183 -30.59 -4.81 -6.07
CA GLU A 183 -31.21 -5.40 -7.27
C GLU A 183 -30.46 -5.04 -8.57
N SER A 184 -29.50 -4.13 -8.53
CA SER A 184 -28.80 -3.63 -9.72
C SER A 184 -27.32 -3.38 -9.48
N ALA A 185 -26.54 -3.48 -10.56
CA ALA A 185 -25.14 -3.10 -10.58
C ALA A 185 -24.95 -1.56 -10.52
N TRP A 186 -23.73 -1.11 -10.24
CA TRP A 186 -23.37 0.30 -10.39
C TRP A 186 -23.41 0.73 -11.86
N GLY A 187 -23.70 2.01 -12.11
CA GLY A 187 -23.74 2.58 -13.47
C GLY A 187 -22.44 2.37 -14.27
N SER A 188 -21.30 2.23 -13.58
CA SER A 188 -20.01 1.88 -14.21
C SER A 188 -20.00 0.51 -14.87
N ALA A 189 -20.68 -0.49 -14.31
CA ALA A 189 -20.82 -1.82 -14.91
C ALA A 189 -21.95 -1.85 -15.96
N LEU A 190 -23.07 -1.16 -15.70
CA LEU A 190 -24.20 -1.09 -16.63
C LEU A 190 -23.87 -0.37 -17.94
N SER A 191 -22.96 0.60 -17.90
CA SER A 191 -22.56 1.36 -19.09
C SER A 191 -21.64 0.60 -20.06
N ASP A 192 -21.05 -0.51 -19.63
CA ASP A 192 -20.18 -1.34 -20.48
C ASP A 192 -20.34 -2.83 -20.14
N PRO A 193 -21.49 -3.42 -20.50
CA PRO A 193 -21.81 -4.79 -20.12
C PRO A 193 -20.92 -5.82 -20.85
N GLU A 194 -20.41 -5.51 -22.04
CA GLU A 194 -19.55 -6.42 -22.82
C GLU A 194 -18.19 -6.64 -22.14
N THR A 195 -17.56 -5.58 -21.62
CA THR A 195 -16.34 -5.74 -20.82
C THR A 195 -16.61 -6.55 -19.56
N VAL A 196 -17.76 -6.34 -18.91
CA VAL A 196 -18.15 -7.09 -17.72
C VAL A 196 -18.36 -8.57 -18.03
N ASP A 197 -19.07 -8.90 -19.12
CA ASP A 197 -19.28 -10.29 -19.56
C ASP A 197 -17.95 -11.02 -19.73
N SER A 198 -17.01 -10.42 -20.47
CA SER A 198 -15.71 -11.03 -20.75
C SER A 198 -14.91 -11.31 -19.47
N LEU A 199 -14.90 -10.36 -18.53
CA LEU A 199 -14.21 -10.51 -17.24
C LEU A 199 -14.91 -11.56 -16.37
N LEU A 200 -16.24 -11.54 -16.32
CA LEU A 200 -17.03 -12.45 -15.50
C LEU A 200 -16.94 -13.89 -16.00
N GLU A 201 -16.98 -14.12 -17.31
CA GLU A 201 -16.74 -15.43 -17.92
C GLU A 201 -15.37 -15.99 -17.54
N SER A 202 -14.35 -15.13 -17.49
CA SER A 202 -13.03 -15.53 -17.01
C SER A 202 -13.07 -15.94 -15.52
N GLU A 203 -13.75 -15.19 -14.66
CA GLU A 203 -13.87 -15.53 -13.23
C GLU A 203 -14.68 -16.80 -12.98
N ILE A 204 -15.69 -17.08 -13.82
CA ILE A 204 -16.47 -18.33 -13.78
C ILE A 204 -15.61 -19.52 -14.23
N ARG A 205 -14.85 -19.38 -15.31
CA ARG A 205 -13.95 -20.43 -15.81
C ARG A 205 -12.88 -20.81 -14.78
N GLU A 206 -12.38 -19.82 -14.05
CA GLU A 206 -11.42 -20.02 -12.96
C GLU A 206 -12.06 -20.59 -11.67
N GLY A 207 -13.39 -20.70 -11.62
CA GLY A 207 -14.13 -21.21 -10.47
C GLY A 207 -14.19 -20.24 -9.28
N TRP A 208 -14.00 -18.94 -9.51
CA TRP A 208 -14.07 -17.91 -8.46
C TRP A 208 -15.47 -17.39 -8.21
N VAL A 209 -16.33 -17.48 -9.23
CA VAL A 209 -17.71 -16.98 -9.22
C VAL A 209 -18.59 -18.03 -9.90
N GLN A 210 -19.86 -18.14 -9.46
CA GLN A 210 -20.84 -18.98 -10.14
C GLN A 210 -22.23 -18.32 -10.16
N PRO A 211 -23.07 -18.62 -11.16
CA PRO A 211 -24.46 -18.19 -11.15
C PRO A 211 -25.23 -18.92 -10.04
N VAL A 212 -26.21 -18.22 -9.45
CA VAL A 212 -27.13 -18.77 -8.45
C VAL A 212 -28.39 -19.23 -9.17
N PHE A 213 -28.49 -20.54 -9.42
CA PHE A 213 -29.68 -21.13 -10.02
C PHE A 213 -30.90 -20.96 -9.09
N GLY A 214 -32.02 -20.48 -9.65
CA GLY A 214 -33.22 -20.12 -8.88
C GLY A 214 -33.15 -18.73 -8.22
N GLY A 215 -32.09 -17.95 -8.48
CA GLY A 215 -31.99 -16.55 -8.09
C GLY A 215 -32.06 -16.31 -6.58
N LEU A 216 -32.63 -15.17 -6.19
CA LEU A 216 -32.65 -14.72 -4.79
C LEU A 216 -33.43 -15.66 -3.85
N ALA A 217 -34.50 -16.29 -4.34
CA ALA A 217 -35.29 -17.24 -3.55
C ALA A 217 -34.45 -18.46 -3.15
N SER A 218 -33.70 -19.01 -4.11
CA SER A 218 -32.76 -20.11 -3.88
C SER A 218 -31.64 -19.71 -2.92
N LEU A 219 -31.07 -18.51 -3.09
CA LEU A 219 -30.06 -17.96 -2.17
C LEU A 219 -30.56 -17.92 -0.72
N LYS A 220 -31.77 -17.38 -0.50
CA LYS A 220 -32.38 -17.25 0.83
C LYS A 220 -32.76 -18.60 1.45
N ALA A 221 -33.10 -19.60 0.62
CA ALA A 221 -33.36 -20.95 1.10
C ALA A 221 -32.08 -21.69 1.49
N GLN A 222 -30.98 -21.43 0.76
CA GLN A 222 -29.70 -22.12 0.96
C GLN A 222 -28.90 -21.55 2.14
N TYR A 223 -28.95 -20.24 2.38
CA TYR A 223 -28.11 -19.58 3.38
C TYR A 223 -28.96 -18.91 4.47
N SER A 224 -28.61 -19.17 5.73
CA SER A 224 -29.25 -18.52 6.89
C SER A 224 -29.06 -17.00 6.88
N ARG A 225 -27.96 -16.52 6.30
CA ARG A 225 -27.68 -15.10 6.06
C ARG A 225 -27.33 -14.90 4.60
N SER A 226 -27.86 -13.84 4.00
CA SER A 226 -27.52 -13.49 2.63
C SER A 226 -27.47 -11.98 2.42
N ALA A 227 -26.61 -11.54 1.52
CA ALA A 227 -26.47 -10.15 1.15
C ALA A 227 -26.06 -10.06 -0.32
N VAL A 228 -26.60 -9.06 -1.04
CA VAL A 228 -26.28 -8.81 -2.45
C VAL A 228 -25.75 -7.39 -2.56
N GLY A 229 -24.47 -7.28 -2.91
CA GLY A 229 -23.79 -6.02 -3.18
C GLY A 229 -23.99 -5.55 -4.62
N LYS A 230 -23.31 -4.45 -4.97
CA LYS A 230 -23.37 -3.90 -6.33
C LYS A 230 -22.07 -4.16 -7.09
N LEU A 231 -22.21 -4.72 -8.30
CA LEU A 231 -21.07 -4.89 -9.20
C LEU A 231 -20.68 -3.54 -9.83
N GLY A 232 -19.40 -3.22 -9.84
CA GLY A 232 -18.83 -2.08 -10.53
C GLY A 232 -17.72 -2.50 -11.47
N LEU A 233 -17.51 -1.70 -12.52
CA LEU A 233 -16.39 -1.84 -13.45
C LEU A 233 -15.43 -0.66 -13.29
N VAL A 234 -14.18 -0.94 -12.92
CA VAL A 234 -13.16 0.09 -12.78
C VAL A 234 -12.23 0.06 -13.99
N LYS A 235 -12.18 1.18 -14.72
CA LYS A 235 -11.26 1.40 -15.85
C LYS A 235 -10.29 2.53 -15.53
N ALA A 236 -9.00 2.32 -15.74
CA ALA A 236 -7.98 3.36 -15.66
C ALA A 236 -7.12 3.33 -16.94
N PRO A 237 -6.59 4.48 -17.40
CA PRO A 237 -5.83 4.54 -18.67
C PRO A 237 -4.65 3.56 -18.76
N ASP A 238 -3.98 3.31 -17.63
CA ASP A 238 -2.77 2.50 -17.55
C ASP A 238 -2.98 1.14 -16.85
N ARG A 239 -4.23 0.67 -16.74
CA ARG A 239 -4.53 -0.60 -16.06
C ARG A 239 -5.64 -1.37 -16.75
N ASP A 240 -5.51 -2.69 -16.69
CA ASP A 240 -6.57 -3.60 -17.10
C ASP A 240 -7.86 -3.31 -16.33
N PRO A 241 -9.01 -3.39 -17.03
CA PRO A 241 -10.32 -3.24 -16.39
C PRO A 241 -10.51 -4.31 -15.33
N ARG A 242 -11.17 -3.97 -14.22
CA ARG A 242 -11.43 -4.91 -13.13
C ARG A 242 -12.84 -4.80 -12.59
N LEU A 243 -13.41 -5.95 -12.25
CA LEU A 243 -14.65 -6.06 -11.52
C LEU A 243 -14.41 -5.78 -10.04
N VAL A 244 -15.31 -5.01 -9.45
CA VAL A 244 -15.33 -4.72 -8.01
C VAL A 244 -16.74 -4.97 -7.51
N VAL A 245 -16.88 -5.79 -6.47
CA VAL A 245 -18.17 -5.97 -5.81
C VAL A 245 -18.17 -5.11 -4.56
N ASP A 246 -18.99 -4.07 -4.60
CA ASP A 246 -19.21 -3.19 -3.47
C ASP A 246 -20.12 -3.88 -2.46
N SER A 247 -19.49 -4.34 -1.38
CA SER A 247 -20.14 -5.02 -0.25
C SER A 247 -20.43 -4.07 0.91
N SER A 248 -20.15 -2.77 0.76
CA SER A 248 -20.50 -1.77 1.77
C SER A 248 -21.98 -1.43 1.73
N VAL A 249 -22.54 -1.32 0.53
CA VAL A 249 -23.97 -1.06 0.30
C VAL A 249 -24.89 -2.21 0.72
N SER A 250 -24.38 -3.43 0.81
CA SER A 250 -25.14 -4.58 1.28
C SER A 250 -25.06 -4.80 2.78
N GLY A 251 -24.37 -3.91 3.52
CA GLY A 251 -24.15 -4.03 4.97
C GLY A 251 -23.02 -5.00 5.37
N VAL A 252 -22.52 -5.84 4.46
CA VAL A 252 -21.51 -6.86 4.78
C VAL A 252 -20.25 -6.25 5.38
N THR A 253 -19.73 -5.17 4.77
CA THR A 253 -18.55 -4.48 5.30
C THR A 253 -18.78 -3.91 6.69
N ASP A 254 -19.99 -3.41 6.96
CA ASP A 254 -20.36 -2.80 8.25
C ASP A 254 -20.45 -3.86 9.36
N HIS A 255 -20.95 -5.05 9.01
CA HIS A 255 -21.00 -6.20 9.90
C HIS A 255 -19.67 -6.97 10.01
N THR A 256 -18.69 -6.78 9.12
CA THR A 256 -17.37 -7.41 9.21
C THR A 256 -16.49 -6.70 10.25
N SER A 257 -16.17 -7.40 11.34
CA SER A 257 -15.21 -6.97 12.35
C SER A 257 -13.85 -7.67 12.20
N LEU A 258 -12.79 -6.88 11.99
CA LEU A 258 -11.43 -7.41 11.84
C LEU A 258 -10.74 -7.57 13.22
N PRO A 259 -10.24 -8.76 13.57
CA PRO A 259 -9.67 -9.04 14.88
C PRO A 259 -8.24 -8.53 15.02
N ASN A 260 -7.58 -8.22 13.89
CA ASN A 260 -6.24 -7.67 13.83
C ASN A 260 -6.08 -6.79 12.59
N LYS A 261 -4.99 -6.01 12.55
CA LYS A 261 -4.60 -5.19 11.39
C LYS A 261 -3.20 -5.54 10.88
N SER A 262 -3.01 -5.47 9.57
CA SER A 262 -1.70 -5.59 8.93
C SER A 262 -0.99 -4.24 8.87
N ALA A 263 0.34 -4.26 8.93
CA ALA A 263 1.17 -3.08 8.71
C ALA A 263 1.93 -3.24 7.39
N ASN A 264 1.56 -2.45 6.39
CA ASN A 264 2.22 -2.51 5.09
C ASN A 264 3.59 -1.83 5.14
N PRO A 265 4.57 -2.33 4.36
CA PRO A 265 5.86 -1.69 4.24
C PRO A 265 5.76 -0.32 3.57
N THR A 266 6.77 0.52 3.81
CA THR A 266 6.91 1.85 3.20
C THR A 266 8.24 1.96 2.46
N ILE A 267 8.34 2.92 1.54
CA ILE A 267 9.61 3.23 0.87
C ILE A 267 10.69 3.67 1.86
N SER A 268 10.30 4.37 2.93
CA SER A 268 11.17 4.73 4.04
C SER A 268 11.65 3.50 4.82
N GLY A 269 10.80 2.48 4.98
CA GLY A 269 11.16 1.18 5.52
C GLY A 269 12.21 0.47 4.65
N LEU A 270 11.97 0.38 3.34
CA LEU A 270 12.92 -0.21 2.39
C LEU A 270 14.28 0.50 2.42
N ARG A 271 14.28 1.84 2.46
CA ARG A 271 15.50 2.64 2.61
C ARG A 271 16.27 2.29 3.88
N ARG A 272 15.56 2.11 5.00
CA ARG A 272 16.20 1.72 6.28
C ARG A 272 16.86 0.35 6.22
N CYS A 273 16.42 -0.53 5.31
CA CYS A 273 17.08 -1.81 5.05
C CYS A 273 18.32 -1.68 4.15
N SER A 274 18.51 -0.55 3.47
CA SER A 274 19.60 -0.34 2.51
C SER A 274 20.86 0.24 3.17
N PRO A 275 22.08 -0.17 2.79
CA PRO A 275 23.34 0.39 3.27
C PRO A 275 23.38 1.91 3.19
N ALA A 276 23.93 2.53 4.24
CA ALA A 276 24.01 3.98 4.33
C ALA A 276 25.09 4.57 3.40
N ARG A 277 25.96 3.81 2.74
CA ARG A 277 27.00 4.36 1.85
C ARG A 277 26.91 3.68 0.49
N PRO A 278 27.42 4.29 -0.61
CA PRO A 278 27.73 3.55 -1.83
C PRO A 278 28.67 2.41 -1.41
N ALA A 279 28.09 1.23 -1.20
CA ALA A 279 28.83 0.10 -0.70
C ALA A 279 29.67 -0.44 -1.86
N LEU A 280 30.88 -0.94 -1.56
CA LEU A 280 31.61 -1.81 -2.50
C LEU A 280 30.74 -3.01 -2.94
N GLU A 281 29.77 -3.38 -2.10
CA GLU A 281 28.77 -4.37 -2.38
C GLU A 281 27.61 -3.82 -3.22
N LYS A 282 27.53 -4.29 -4.47
CA LYS A 282 26.38 -4.03 -5.34
C LYS A 282 25.15 -4.74 -4.78
N LEU A 283 24.02 -4.04 -4.69
CA LEU A 283 22.73 -4.63 -4.35
C LEU A 283 21.88 -4.89 -5.59
N PHE A 284 21.10 -5.96 -5.53
CA PHE A 284 20.11 -6.33 -6.52
C PHE A 284 18.76 -6.49 -5.83
N ALA A 285 17.71 -6.01 -6.48
CA ALA A 285 16.35 -6.27 -6.08
C ALA A 285 15.79 -7.44 -6.87
N LEU A 286 15.11 -8.35 -6.18
CA LEU A 286 14.13 -9.25 -6.75
C LEU A 286 12.73 -8.64 -6.54
N ILE A 287 11.98 -8.44 -7.62
CA ILE A 287 10.56 -8.07 -7.58
C ILE A 287 9.74 -9.28 -8.02
N LEU A 288 8.67 -9.55 -7.27
CA LEU A 288 7.72 -10.61 -7.55
C LEU A 288 6.30 -10.11 -7.26
N ASP A 289 5.32 -10.52 -8.05
CA ASP A 289 3.91 -10.10 -7.93
C ASP A 289 3.00 -11.34 -7.93
N VAL A 290 2.09 -11.43 -6.97
CA VAL A 290 1.12 -12.53 -6.89
C VAL A 290 -0.12 -12.19 -7.73
N SER A 291 -0.42 -13.04 -8.70
CA SER A 291 -1.56 -12.85 -9.61
C SER A 291 -2.90 -13.07 -8.90
N LYS A 292 -3.75 -12.04 -8.92
CA LYS A 292 -5.13 -12.07 -8.40
C LYS A 292 -5.21 -12.55 -6.94
N ALA A 293 -4.30 -12.07 -6.11
CA ALA A 293 -4.10 -12.43 -4.70
C ALA A 293 -5.39 -12.73 -3.90
N HIS A 294 -6.35 -11.78 -3.85
CA HIS A 294 -7.58 -11.99 -3.08
C HIS A 294 -8.43 -13.16 -3.60
N ARG A 295 -8.50 -13.34 -4.93
CA ARG A 295 -9.22 -14.45 -5.57
C ARG A 295 -8.60 -15.82 -5.27
N ARG A 296 -7.40 -15.87 -4.65
CA ARG A 296 -6.74 -17.11 -4.24
C ARG A 296 -7.21 -17.63 -2.88
N ILE A 297 -8.10 -16.92 -2.20
CA ILE A 297 -8.60 -17.32 -0.87
C ILE A 297 -10.06 -17.76 -1.00
N LEU A 298 -10.32 -19.03 -0.68
CA LEU A 298 -11.66 -19.62 -0.67
C LEU A 298 -12.53 -19.03 0.44
N ILE A 299 -13.80 -18.75 0.15
CA ILE A 299 -14.81 -18.37 1.14
C ILE A 299 -15.44 -19.64 1.73
N ARG A 300 -15.59 -19.66 3.05
CA ARG A 300 -16.30 -20.72 3.78
C ARG A 300 -17.67 -20.99 3.14
N PRO A 301 -18.05 -22.26 2.89
CA PRO A 301 -19.31 -22.57 2.23
C PRO A 301 -20.54 -21.86 2.80
N SER A 302 -20.68 -21.77 4.14
CA SER A 302 -21.80 -21.10 4.81
C SER A 302 -21.91 -19.60 4.56
N ASP A 303 -20.82 -18.95 4.18
CA ASP A 303 -20.71 -17.49 4.09
C ASP A 303 -20.81 -16.98 2.64
N ARG A 304 -20.86 -17.90 1.66
CA ARG A 304 -20.94 -17.55 0.23
C ARG A 304 -22.18 -16.75 -0.12
N GLY A 305 -23.27 -16.92 0.66
CA GLY A 305 -24.49 -16.11 0.52
C GLY A 305 -24.32 -14.62 0.81
N LEU A 306 -23.20 -14.20 1.42
CA LEU A 306 -22.95 -12.81 1.80
C LEU A 306 -22.19 -12.01 0.73
N LEU A 307 -21.57 -12.65 -0.26
CA LEU A 307 -20.84 -11.97 -1.34
C LEU A 307 -21.44 -12.32 -2.70
N CYS A 308 -22.63 -11.76 -2.94
CA CYS A 308 -23.37 -11.91 -4.20
C CYS A 308 -23.54 -10.57 -4.92
N PHE A 309 -23.83 -10.61 -6.22
CA PHE A 309 -24.12 -9.44 -7.04
C PHE A 309 -24.97 -9.80 -8.27
N PHE A 310 -25.70 -8.83 -8.81
CA PHE A 310 -26.41 -8.99 -10.08
C PHE A 310 -25.59 -8.47 -11.26
N HIS A 311 -25.71 -9.17 -12.40
CA HIS A 311 -25.31 -8.69 -13.71
C HIS A 311 -26.28 -9.26 -14.76
N ARG A 312 -26.84 -8.40 -15.62
CA ARG A 312 -27.89 -8.76 -16.61
C ARG A 312 -29.01 -9.62 -16.02
N GLU A 313 -29.55 -9.19 -14.88
CA GLU A 313 -30.64 -9.87 -14.14
C GLU A 313 -30.29 -11.28 -13.62
N VAL A 314 -29.06 -11.74 -13.82
CA VAL A 314 -28.55 -13.00 -13.26
C VAL A 314 -27.84 -12.70 -11.94
N LEU A 315 -28.19 -13.46 -10.92
CA LEU A 315 -27.52 -13.41 -9.61
C LEU A 315 -26.29 -14.30 -9.63
N TYR A 316 -25.16 -13.75 -9.20
CA TYR A 316 -23.89 -14.45 -9.06
C TYR A 316 -23.44 -14.46 -7.60
N GLN A 317 -22.77 -15.53 -7.18
CA GLN A 317 -22.12 -15.65 -5.87
C GLN A 317 -20.61 -15.83 -6.02
N CYS A 318 -19.84 -15.16 -5.17
CA CYS A 318 -18.40 -15.38 -5.07
C CYS A 318 -18.10 -16.66 -4.29
N LEU A 319 -17.23 -17.51 -4.84
CA LEU A 319 -16.67 -18.69 -4.16
C LEU A 319 -15.35 -18.36 -3.46
N THR A 320 -14.62 -17.37 -3.97
CA THR A 320 -13.37 -16.85 -3.41
C THR A 320 -13.52 -15.36 -3.09
N LEU A 321 -12.68 -14.83 -2.20
CA LEU A 321 -12.69 -13.42 -1.84
C LEU A 321 -12.53 -12.52 -3.09
N ASN A 322 -13.32 -11.46 -3.17
CA ASN A 322 -13.34 -10.50 -4.26
C ASN A 322 -12.58 -9.22 -3.91
N PHE A 323 -12.33 -8.38 -4.90
CA PHE A 323 -11.93 -7.00 -4.67
C PHE A 323 -13.13 -6.19 -4.16
N GLY A 324 -13.00 -5.54 -3.00
CA GLY A 324 -14.05 -4.71 -2.39
C GLY A 324 -14.64 -5.22 -1.07
N ALA A 325 -14.34 -6.45 -0.66
CA ALA A 325 -14.73 -6.94 0.67
C ALA A 325 -13.64 -6.63 1.73
N ARG A 326 -14.07 -6.20 2.92
CA ARG A 326 -13.18 -5.87 4.04
C ARG A 326 -12.28 -7.04 4.47
N ALA A 327 -12.81 -8.27 4.43
CA ALA A 327 -12.07 -9.48 4.78
C ALA A 327 -10.95 -9.84 3.77
N SER A 328 -11.05 -9.40 2.51
CA SER A 328 -10.11 -9.79 1.44
C SER A 328 -8.66 -9.43 1.74
N GLY A 329 -8.42 -8.17 2.12
CA GLY A 329 -7.07 -7.71 2.44
C GLY A 329 -6.51 -8.35 3.70
N PHE A 330 -7.38 -8.66 4.69
CA PHE A 330 -6.98 -9.28 5.94
C PHE A 330 -6.45 -10.71 5.74
N TYR A 331 -7.22 -11.57 5.08
CA TYR A 331 -6.80 -12.97 4.88
C TYR A 331 -5.63 -13.11 3.91
N TRP A 332 -5.59 -12.27 2.87
CA TRP A 332 -4.42 -12.25 2.01
C TRP A 332 -3.16 -11.81 2.77
N ALA A 333 -3.25 -10.76 3.59
CA ALA A 333 -2.09 -10.32 4.39
C ALA A 333 -1.57 -11.39 5.35
N ARG A 334 -2.44 -12.22 5.94
CA ARG A 334 -2.02 -13.38 6.75
C ARG A 334 -1.24 -14.40 5.94
N LEU A 335 -1.76 -14.82 4.79
CA LEU A 335 -1.08 -15.79 3.93
C LEU A 335 0.24 -15.25 3.35
N ALA A 336 0.22 -14.00 2.86
CA ALA A 336 1.41 -13.28 2.41
C ALA A 336 2.48 -13.22 3.53
N GLY A 337 2.06 -12.98 4.77
CA GLY A 337 2.93 -12.98 5.93
C GLY A 337 3.55 -14.35 6.22
N LEU A 338 2.78 -15.43 6.17
CA LEU A 338 3.29 -16.81 6.31
C LEU A 338 4.38 -17.10 5.26
N LEU A 339 4.10 -16.78 4.00
CA LEU A 339 5.06 -16.96 2.90
C LEU A 339 6.33 -16.13 3.12
N SER A 340 6.20 -14.87 3.52
CA SER A 340 7.36 -14.00 3.77
C SER A 340 8.21 -14.47 4.95
N ARG A 341 7.59 -14.88 6.07
CA ARG A 341 8.30 -15.44 7.23
C ARG A 341 9.04 -16.72 6.87
N LEU A 342 8.44 -17.61 6.08
CA LEU A 342 9.13 -18.80 5.58
C LEU A 342 10.27 -18.46 4.61
N LEU A 343 10.10 -17.50 3.72
CA LEU A 343 11.18 -17.06 2.82
C LEU A 343 12.38 -16.52 3.60
N HIS A 344 12.14 -15.72 4.64
CA HIS A 344 13.20 -15.27 5.56
C HIS A 344 13.95 -16.45 6.19
N ARG A 345 13.20 -17.43 6.73
CA ARG A 345 13.74 -18.65 7.36
C ARG A 345 14.48 -19.54 6.38
N LEU A 346 14.01 -19.65 5.14
CA LEU A 346 14.62 -20.45 4.10
C LEU A 346 15.95 -19.85 3.65
N ILE A 347 15.96 -18.57 3.27
CA ILE A 347 17.14 -17.87 2.75
C ILE A 347 18.23 -17.79 3.82
N TYR A 348 17.86 -17.41 5.05
CA TYR A 348 18.71 -17.38 6.24
C TYR A 348 20.09 -16.72 6.03
N VAL A 349 20.19 -15.77 5.11
CA VAL A 349 21.37 -14.93 4.92
C VAL A 349 20.98 -13.48 5.09
N ARG A 350 21.95 -12.59 4.94
CA ARG A 350 21.71 -11.16 5.00
C ARG A 350 20.88 -10.70 3.80
N HIS A 351 19.71 -10.13 4.05
CA HIS A 351 18.81 -9.60 3.00
C HIS A 351 17.81 -8.58 3.57
N ALA A 352 17.08 -7.91 2.67
CA ALA A 352 15.78 -7.33 2.99
C ALA A 352 14.68 -8.09 2.25
N LEU A 353 13.50 -8.19 2.83
CA LEU A 353 12.31 -8.71 2.16
C LEU A 353 11.09 -7.98 2.72
N LEU A 354 10.29 -7.38 1.83
CA LEU A 354 9.10 -6.63 2.16
C LEU A 354 8.00 -7.05 1.18
N ILE A 355 6.80 -7.31 1.68
CA ILE A 355 5.61 -7.61 0.91
C ILE A 355 4.56 -6.53 1.13
N TYR A 356 4.20 -5.85 0.05
CA TYR A 356 3.12 -4.88 0.03
C TYR A 356 1.94 -5.49 -0.70
N VAL A 357 0.89 -5.89 0.03
CA VAL A 357 -0.26 -6.59 -0.57
C VAL A 357 0.22 -7.75 -1.45
N ASP A 358 0.16 -7.65 -2.78
CA ASP A 358 0.58 -8.62 -3.78
C ASP A 358 2.00 -8.40 -4.34
N ASP A 359 2.63 -7.25 -4.08
CA ASP A 359 3.96 -6.85 -4.57
C ASP A 359 5.07 -7.12 -3.54
N LEU A 360 5.97 -8.07 -3.84
CA LEU A 360 7.14 -8.41 -3.05
C LEU A 360 8.40 -7.73 -3.61
N ILE A 361 9.23 -7.17 -2.72
CA ILE A 361 10.60 -6.76 -3.01
C ILE A 361 11.58 -7.41 -2.03
N SER A 362 12.65 -7.99 -2.57
CA SER A 362 13.80 -8.43 -1.76
C SER A 362 15.08 -7.75 -2.21
N LEU A 363 15.86 -7.23 -1.26
CA LEU A 363 17.20 -6.69 -1.52
C LEU A 363 18.24 -7.75 -1.17
N LEU A 364 19.08 -8.08 -2.15
CA LEU A 364 20.05 -9.16 -2.09
C LEU A 364 21.47 -8.66 -2.40
N SER A 365 22.45 -9.26 -1.75
CA SER A 365 23.87 -9.07 -1.99
C SER A 365 24.29 -9.50 -3.40
N GLY A 366 25.09 -8.67 -4.07
CA GLY A 366 25.31 -8.70 -5.53
C GLY A 366 25.60 -10.04 -6.17
N PRO A 367 26.86 -10.53 -6.18
CA PRO A 367 27.23 -11.74 -6.93
C PRO A 367 26.40 -13.00 -6.58
N SER A 368 25.80 -13.04 -5.39
CA SER A 368 24.96 -14.16 -4.94
C SER A 368 23.46 -13.94 -5.16
N ALA A 369 23.01 -12.74 -5.57
CA ALA A 369 21.60 -12.41 -5.74
C ALA A 369 20.83 -13.38 -6.66
N PRO A 370 21.38 -13.84 -7.81
CA PRO A 370 20.67 -14.82 -8.64
C PRO A 370 20.41 -16.16 -7.94
N VAL A 371 21.30 -16.58 -7.03
CA VAL A 371 21.15 -17.83 -6.27
C VAL A 371 20.00 -17.71 -5.28
N TRP A 372 19.97 -16.61 -4.51
CA TRP A 372 18.90 -16.35 -3.55
C TRP A 372 17.56 -16.13 -4.24
N ALA A 373 17.55 -15.43 -5.38
CA ALA A 373 16.34 -15.26 -6.17
C ALA A 373 15.79 -16.59 -6.71
N ALA A 374 16.68 -17.47 -7.21
CA ALA A 374 16.27 -18.81 -7.62
C ALA A 374 15.70 -19.61 -6.44
N LEU A 375 16.36 -19.59 -5.28
CA LEU A 375 15.89 -20.26 -4.06
C LEU A 375 14.46 -19.82 -3.68
N MET A 376 14.19 -18.51 -3.69
CA MET A 376 12.86 -17.95 -3.42
C MET A 376 11.83 -18.38 -4.46
N CYS A 377 12.16 -18.27 -5.76
CA CYS A 377 11.25 -18.64 -6.84
C CYS A 377 10.92 -20.14 -6.83
N ILE A 378 11.90 -21.02 -6.59
CA ILE A 378 11.71 -22.47 -6.46
C ILE A 378 10.76 -22.77 -5.30
N PHE A 379 10.96 -22.13 -4.15
CA PHE A 379 10.10 -22.31 -2.99
C PHE A 379 8.64 -21.95 -3.29
N LEU A 380 8.41 -20.77 -3.89
CA LEU A 380 7.08 -20.32 -4.27
C LEU A 380 6.43 -21.22 -5.34
N LEU A 381 7.21 -21.71 -6.31
CA LEU A 381 6.75 -22.66 -7.31
C LEU A 381 6.37 -24.02 -6.71
N ILE A 382 7.17 -24.53 -5.77
CA ILE A 382 6.87 -25.77 -5.05
C ILE A 382 5.57 -25.65 -4.28
N LEU A 383 5.29 -24.50 -3.66
CA LEU A 383 4.02 -24.24 -2.97
C LEU A 383 2.85 -23.92 -3.91
N ARG A 384 3.11 -23.83 -5.22
CA ARG A 384 2.17 -23.40 -6.28
C ARG A 384 1.58 -22.01 -6.05
N VAL A 385 2.37 -21.08 -5.54
CA VAL A 385 1.95 -19.67 -5.43
C VAL A 385 1.77 -19.10 -6.84
N PRO A 386 0.57 -18.59 -7.22
CA PRO A 386 0.32 -18.09 -8.57
C PRO A 386 1.00 -16.74 -8.80
N MET A 387 2.18 -16.74 -9.43
CA MET A 387 2.94 -15.51 -9.68
C MET A 387 2.64 -14.92 -11.07
N SER A 388 2.70 -13.60 -11.16
CA SER A 388 2.73 -12.85 -12.43
C SER A 388 4.17 -12.82 -12.96
N TRP A 389 4.68 -13.92 -13.52
CA TRP A 389 6.10 -14.05 -13.90
C TRP A 389 6.60 -12.98 -14.88
N HIS A 390 5.74 -12.48 -15.76
CA HIS A 390 6.04 -11.38 -16.69
C HIS A 390 6.36 -10.05 -15.98
N LYS A 391 6.01 -9.90 -14.70
CA LYS A 391 6.35 -8.74 -13.85
C LYS A 391 7.60 -8.99 -13.00
N ALA A 392 8.14 -10.21 -12.99
CA ALA A 392 9.30 -10.51 -12.18
C ALA A 392 10.52 -9.72 -12.67
N TYR A 393 11.34 -9.25 -11.73
CA TYR A 393 12.52 -8.46 -12.05
C TYR A 393 13.68 -8.84 -11.14
N LEU A 394 14.89 -8.95 -11.71
CA LEU A 394 16.12 -9.12 -10.95
C LEU A 394 17.18 -8.15 -11.47
N GLY A 395 17.53 -7.13 -10.66
CA GLY A 395 18.46 -6.08 -11.11
C GLY A 395 18.68 -4.96 -10.10
N CYS A 396 19.50 -3.97 -10.48
CA CYS A 396 19.87 -2.85 -9.59
C CYS A 396 18.98 -1.60 -9.75
N ARG A 397 18.01 -1.62 -10.66
CA ARG A 397 17.09 -0.50 -10.92
C ARG A 397 15.63 -0.94 -10.94
N PRO A 398 15.09 -1.47 -9.83
CA PRO A 398 13.70 -1.92 -9.80
C PRO A 398 12.73 -0.75 -9.84
N THR A 399 11.53 -1.00 -10.34
CA THR A 399 10.34 -0.22 -10.02
C THR A 399 9.52 -0.99 -9.01
N TRP A 400 9.17 -0.39 -7.88
CA TRP A 400 8.35 -1.03 -6.84
C TRP A 400 7.35 -0.04 -6.26
N ILE A 401 6.07 -0.43 -6.20
CA ILE A 401 4.95 0.37 -5.71
C ILE A 401 4.88 1.82 -6.25
N GLY A 402 5.40 2.06 -7.46
CA GLY A 402 5.41 3.39 -8.11
C GLY A 402 6.71 4.20 -7.94
N TRP A 403 7.72 3.64 -7.27
CA TRP A 403 9.06 4.21 -7.19
C TRP A 403 10.01 3.54 -8.17
N CYS A 404 10.70 4.33 -9.00
CA CYS A 404 11.93 3.90 -9.65
C CYS A 404 13.08 4.06 -8.64
N ILE A 405 13.69 2.95 -8.27
CA ILE A 405 14.76 2.90 -7.29
C ILE A 405 16.05 2.59 -8.04
N SER A 406 17.14 3.30 -7.73
CA SER A 406 18.48 2.96 -8.17
C SER A 406 19.27 2.50 -6.96
N LEU A 407 19.57 1.20 -6.90
CA LEU A 407 20.38 0.61 -5.83
C LEU A 407 21.87 0.92 -5.99
N THR A 408 22.30 1.40 -7.16
CA THR A 408 23.66 1.89 -7.39
C THR A 408 23.88 3.25 -6.74
N SER A 409 22.92 4.17 -6.88
CA SER A 409 23.00 5.53 -6.34
C SER A 409 22.22 5.72 -5.04
N PHE A 410 21.51 4.68 -4.58
CA PHE A 410 20.59 4.71 -3.43
C PHE A 410 19.58 5.87 -3.50
N THR A 411 19.02 6.08 -4.69
CA THR A 411 18.00 7.11 -4.96
C THR A 411 16.67 6.48 -5.30
N ALA A 412 15.57 7.08 -4.86
CA ALA A 412 14.23 6.74 -5.31
C ALA A 412 13.56 7.98 -5.89
N ALA A 413 12.89 7.82 -7.02
CA ALA A 413 12.08 8.85 -7.66
C ALA A 413 10.74 8.25 -8.07
N MET A 414 9.71 9.08 -8.20
CA MET A 414 8.45 8.63 -8.79
C MET A 414 8.69 8.11 -10.21
N GLU A 415 7.96 7.09 -10.62
CA GLU A 415 8.04 6.57 -11.98
C GLU A 415 7.76 7.66 -13.02
N PRO A 416 8.59 7.84 -14.07
CA PRO A 416 8.43 8.94 -15.02
C PRO A 416 7.05 9.03 -15.68
N SER A 417 6.41 7.89 -15.96
CA SER A 417 5.04 7.80 -16.48
C SER A 417 3.98 8.39 -15.54
N LYS A 418 4.30 8.46 -14.24
CA LYS A 418 3.43 8.97 -13.17
C LYS A 418 3.82 10.36 -12.69
N GLN A 419 4.90 10.94 -13.23
CA GLN A 419 5.29 12.31 -12.94
C GLN A 419 4.47 13.29 -13.78
N ASP A 420 4.06 14.39 -13.17
CA ASP A 420 3.68 15.58 -13.92
C ASP A 420 4.97 16.29 -14.36
N GLN A 421 5.24 16.34 -15.67
CA GLN A 421 6.46 16.94 -16.22
C GLN A 421 6.54 18.46 -15.97
N SER A 422 5.43 19.10 -15.62
CA SER A 422 5.40 20.52 -15.26
C SER A 422 5.89 20.81 -13.83
N LEU A 423 5.99 19.77 -12.99
CA LEU A 423 6.42 19.87 -11.61
C LEU A 423 7.88 19.42 -11.45
N PRO A 424 8.66 20.06 -10.55
CA PRO A 424 10.03 19.63 -10.29
C PRO A 424 10.05 18.18 -9.77
N PRO A 425 11.00 17.34 -10.21
CA PRO A 425 11.06 15.95 -9.77
C PRO A 425 11.27 15.89 -8.25
N LEU A 426 10.38 15.19 -7.56
CA LEU A 426 10.54 14.93 -6.13
C LEU A 426 11.67 13.91 -5.93
N VAL A 427 12.90 14.38 -5.79
CA VAL A 427 14.02 13.54 -5.37
C VAL A 427 14.03 13.55 -3.85
N HIS A 428 13.61 12.45 -3.22
CA HIS A 428 13.88 12.26 -1.80
C HIS A 428 15.37 11.95 -1.64
N VAL A 429 16.18 13.01 -1.43
CA VAL A 429 17.54 12.84 -0.92
C VAL A 429 17.44 12.68 0.57
N ALA A 430 17.88 11.51 1.00
CA ALA A 430 17.50 10.98 2.27
C ALA A 430 18.82 10.87 3.05
N LEU A 431 19.15 11.91 3.82
CA LEU A 431 20.30 11.90 4.73
C LEU A 431 19.90 11.18 6.03
N GLY A 432 20.74 10.26 6.50
CA GLY A 432 20.58 9.70 7.85
C GLY A 432 21.09 10.72 8.88
N PRO A 433 20.69 10.62 10.16
CA PRO A 433 21.13 11.55 11.21
C PRO A 433 22.66 11.64 11.33
N ASP A 434 23.36 10.52 11.15
CA ASP A 434 24.84 10.48 11.16
C ASP A 434 25.43 11.17 9.93
N LYS A 435 24.74 11.08 8.78
CA LYS A 435 25.13 11.78 7.55
C LYS A 435 24.84 13.27 7.60
N TRP A 436 23.77 13.67 8.27
CA TRP A 436 23.45 15.08 8.49
C TRP A 436 24.54 15.74 9.35
N SER A 437 24.95 15.06 10.41
CA SER A 437 26.05 15.52 11.29
C SER A 437 27.37 15.62 10.53
N ALA A 438 27.72 14.59 9.73
CA ALA A 438 28.92 14.59 8.90
C ALA A 438 28.87 15.61 7.74
N PHE A 439 27.69 15.85 7.16
CA PHE A 439 27.51 16.87 6.13
C PHE A 439 27.69 18.28 6.71
N ARG A 440 27.10 18.54 7.88
CA ARG A 440 27.19 19.82 8.59
C ARG A 440 28.63 20.14 9.00
N SER A 441 29.41 19.14 9.42
CA SER A 441 30.82 19.30 9.81
C SER A 441 31.77 19.55 8.64
N ASN A 442 31.31 19.40 7.38
CA ASN A 442 32.12 19.55 6.17
C ASN A 442 31.73 20.77 5.32
N LEU A 443 30.78 21.61 5.77
CA LEU A 443 30.48 22.88 5.12
C LEU A 443 31.62 23.88 5.38
N SER A 444 32.02 24.65 4.37
CA SER A 444 32.98 25.74 4.57
C SER A 444 32.33 26.87 5.38
N ASN A 445 33.15 27.67 6.07
CA ASN A 445 32.67 28.80 6.88
C ASN A 445 31.95 29.89 6.06
N ASP A 446 32.08 29.84 4.73
CA ASP A 446 31.45 30.77 3.80
C ASP A 446 30.06 30.28 3.32
N LEU A 447 29.67 29.06 3.70
CA LEU A 447 28.39 28.44 3.41
C LEU A 447 27.57 28.31 4.69
N VAL A 448 26.66 29.26 4.91
CA VAL A 448 25.72 29.23 6.05
C VAL A 448 24.43 28.51 5.63
N LEU A 449 24.08 27.43 6.35
CA LEU A 449 22.76 26.81 6.27
C LEU A 449 21.71 27.80 6.80
N SER A 450 20.89 28.33 5.90
CA SER A 450 19.91 29.38 6.22
C SER A 450 18.78 28.91 7.15
N ARG A 451 18.58 27.58 7.27
CA ARG A 451 17.70 26.90 8.25
C ARG A 451 17.94 25.38 8.24
N GLU A 452 17.67 24.72 9.37
CA GLU A 452 17.69 23.26 9.48
C GLU A 452 16.55 22.61 8.68
N ILE A 453 16.85 21.54 7.95
CA ILE A 453 15.86 20.75 7.21
C ILE A 453 16.09 19.28 7.51
N GLY A 454 15.01 18.60 7.89
CA GLY A 454 14.84 17.17 7.61
C GLY A 454 14.54 16.30 8.83
N ILE A 455 13.32 16.35 9.32
CA ILE A 455 12.64 15.17 9.87
C ILE A 455 11.28 15.15 9.19
N ALA A 456 10.78 13.99 8.79
CA ALA A 456 9.38 13.89 8.39
C ALA A 456 8.53 14.07 9.67
N SER A 457 8.43 15.35 10.06
CA SER A 457 7.46 16.00 10.94
C SER A 457 7.68 16.11 12.46
N CYS A 458 8.80 15.72 13.08
CA CYS A 458 9.17 16.28 14.40
C CYS A 458 10.60 15.93 14.88
N PRO A 459 11.41 16.90 15.35
CA PRO A 459 12.62 16.67 16.16
C PRO A 459 12.42 15.73 17.34
N LYS A 460 13.46 14.92 17.63
CA LYS A 460 13.54 14.12 18.85
C LYS A 460 13.55 15.10 20.04
N GLY A 461 12.47 15.12 20.82
CA GLY A 461 12.24 16.07 21.91
C GLY A 461 11.09 17.07 21.67
N CYS A 462 10.44 17.07 20.52
CA CYS A 462 9.24 17.87 20.29
C CYS A 462 7.98 17.19 20.86
N SER A 463 7.24 17.93 21.69
CA SER A 463 5.89 17.60 22.09
C SER A 463 4.94 17.93 20.94
N LEU A 464 4.37 16.92 20.26
CA LEU A 464 3.26 17.14 19.35
C LEU A 464 2.04 17.53 20.17
N ILE A 465 1.50 18.72 19.94
CA ILE A 465 0.24 19.12 20.54
C ILE A 465 -0.85 18.52 19.66
N SER A 466 -1.50 17.46 20.16
CA SER A 466 -2.73 16.96 19.55
C SER A 466 -3.80 18.04 19.71
N VAL A 467 -4.26 18.60 18.59
CA VAL A 467 -5.46 19.42 18.63
C VAL A 467 -6.59 18.42 18.84
N ALA A 468 -7.19 18.42 20.04
CA ALA A 468 -8.45 17.72 20.24
C ALA A 468 -9.41 18.24 19.15
N GLN A 469 -9.83 17.38 18.22
CA GLN A 469 -10.77 17.70 17.16
C GLN A 469 -11.99 16.81 17.31
N LYS A 470 -13.18 17.36 17.06
CA LYS A 470 -14.41 16.58 17.13
C LYS A 470 -14.65 15.85 15.81
N GLU A 471 -14.60 16.57 14.68
CA GLU A 471 -14.93 16.02 13.35
C GLU A 471 -14.15 16.73 12.23
N ALA A 472 -13.58 15.98 11.29
CA ALA A 472 -12.94 16.52 10.09
C ALA A 472 -13.15 15.53 8.93
N PHE A 473 -13.99 15.89 7.96
CA PHE A 473 -14.39 15.00 6.87
C PHE A 473 -14.31 15.70 5.53
N ALA A 474 -13.91 14.98 4.49
CA ALA A 474 -14.00 15.45 3.12
C ALA A 474 -14.43 14.31 2.19
N ASP A 475 -15.07 14.70 1.09
CA ASP A 475 -15.58 13.79 0.08
C ASP A 475 -15.54 14.43 -1.32
N ALA A 476 -15.62 13.59 -2.35
CA ALA A 476 -15.84 14.02 -3.72
C ALA A 476 -16.90 13.17 -4.41
N CYS A 477 -17.62 13.80 -5.34
CA CYS A 477 -18.49 13.12 -6.28
C CYS A 477 -18.06 13.46 -7.71
N ALA A 478 -18.32 12.58 -8.67
CA ALA A 478 -18.07 12.89 -10.07
C ALA A 478 -19.02 12.13 -11.00
N ASP A 479 -19.07 12.59 -12.24
CA ASP A 479 -19.74 11.91 -13.34
C ASP A 479 -18.88 11.99 -14.63
N SER A 480 -19.50 11.84 -15.79
CA SER A 480 -18.80 11.91 -17.07
C SER A 480 -18.32 13.33 -17.44
N ARG A 481 -18.89 14.38 -16.82
CA ARG A 481 -18.74 15.79 -17.21
C ARG A 481 -18.25 16.70 -16.09
N GLN A 482 -18.48 16.37 -14.84
CA GLN A 482 -18.17 17.24 -13.70
C GLN A 482 -17.66 16.46 -12.48
N ALA A 483 -17.02 17.18 -11.56
CA ALA A 483 -16.71 16.70 -10.22
C ALA A 483 -17.07 17.75 -9.17
N GLY A 484 -17.61 17.29 -8.06
CA GLY A 484 -17.88 18.10 -6.88
C GLY A 484 -17.01 17.69 -5.71
N LEU A 485 -16.60 18.66 -4.90
CA LEU A 485 -15.76 18.50 -3.70
C LEU A 485 -16.50 19.10 -2.50
N GLY A 486 -16.44 18.45 -1.35
CA GLY A 486 -17.06 18.97 -0.13
C GLY A 486 -16.30 18.52 1.11
N GLY A 487 -16.33 19.34 2.16
CA GLY A 487 -15.74 18.96 3.44
C GLY A 487 -15.96 19.97 4.54
N PHE A 488 -15.76 19.54 5.78
CA PHE A 488 -15.94 20.37 6.97
C PHE A 488 -14.98 19.97 8.10
N VAL A 489 -14.62 20.94 8.92
CA VAL A 489 -13.86 20.78 10.17
C VAL A 489 -14.66 21.38 11.31
N ARG A 490 -14.87 20.61 12.38
CA ARG A 490 -15.51 21.03 13.62
C ARG A 490 -14.60 20.77 14.81
N LEU A 491 -14.21 21.86 15.47
CA LEU A 491 -13.39 21.82 16.69
C LEU A 491 -14.25 21.50 17.93
N PRO A 492 -13.64 21.10 19.07
CA PRO A 492 -14.38 20.78 20.30
C PRO A 492 -15.16 21.98 20.86
N ASN A 493 -14.67 23.20 20.62
CA ASN A 493 -15.37 24.44 20.96
C ASN A 493 -16.52 24.77 19.99
N SER A 494 -16.92 23.82 19.15
CA SER A 494 -17.99 23.93 18.14
C SER A 494 -17.73 24.95 17.01
N ARG A 495 -16.54 25.56 16.96
CA ARG A 495 -16.13 26.34 15.78
C ARG A 495 -16.08 25.41 14.58
N THR A 496 -16.79 25.79 13.53
CA THR A 496 -16.91 25.01 12.30
C THR A 496 -16.44 25.87 11.14
N VAL A 497 -15.75 25.25 10.18
CA VAL A 497 -15.55 25.79 8.84
C VAL A 497 -15.83 24.68 7.84
N TRP A 498 -16.33 25.03 6.66
CA TRP A 498 -16.66 24.05 5.63
C TRP A 498 -16.49 24.64 4.23
N PHE A 499 -16.39 23.78 3.24
CA PHE A 499 -16.26 24.17 1.85
C PHE A 499 -17.08 23.26 0.94
N ARG A 500 -17.42 23.78 -0.24
CA ARG A 500 -17.93 23.02 -1.38
C ARG A 500 -17.42 23.64 -2.68
N ALA A 501 -17.29 22.84 -3.72
CA ALA A 501 -16.98 23.31 -5.07
C ALA A 501 -17.53 22.32 -6.10
N CYS A 502 -17.89 22.83 -7.27
CA CYS A 502 -18.26 22.01 -8.42
C CYS A 502 -17.48 22.51 -9.64
N PHE A 503 -16.87 21.59 -10.37
CA PHE A 503 -16.06 21.88 -11.54
C PHE A 503 -16.52 21.06 -12.72
N SER A 504 -16.62 21.69 -13.88
CA SER A 504 -16.66 21.00 -15.16
C SER A 504 -15.32 20.32 -15.45
N ALA A 505 -15.33 19.30 -16.31
CA ALA A 505 -14.11 18.64 -16.77
C ALA A 505 -13.11 19.61 -17.43
N ALA A 506 -13.61 20.66 -18.09
CA ALA A 506 -12.78 21.69 -18.71
C ALA A 506 -12.07 22.57 -17.66
N GLU A 507 -12.76 22.94 -16.58
CA GLU A 507 -12.15 23.69 -15.47
C GLU A 507 -11.11 22.83 -14.73
N LEU A 508 -11.41 21.55 -14.49
CA LEU A 508 -10.44 20.63 -13.89
C LEU A 508 -9.18 20.51 -14.76
N GLN A 509 -9.33 20.40 -16.08
CA GLN A 509 -8.20 20.35 -17.00
C GLN A 509 -7.36 21.64 -16.96
N HIS A 510 -8.02 22.79 -16.81
CA HIS A 510 -7.33 24.07 -16.69
C HIS A 510 -6.56 24.21 -15.37
N ILE A 511 -7.15 23.75 -14.26
CA ILE A 511 -6.57 23.87 -12.92
C ILE A 511 -5.50 22.79 -12.66
N PHE A 512 -5.67 21.58 -13.21
CA PHE A 512 -4.83 20.42 -12.97
C PHE A 512 -4.23 19.87 -14.28
N PRO A 513 -3.02 20.29 -14.66
CA PRO A 513 -2.38 19.87 -15.92
C PRO A 513 -2.18 18.36 -16.07
N TRP A 514 -2.10 17.62 -14.96
CA TRP A 514 -2.03 16.16 -14.98
C TRP A 514 -3.34 15.47 -15.38
N PHE A 515 -4.48 16.18 -15.33
CA PHE A 515 -5.79 15.64 -15.70
C PHE A 515 -5.93 15.59 -17.23
N PRO A 516 -6.08 14.41 -17.85
CA PRO A 516 -6.02 14.31 -19.30
C PRO A 516 -7.22 14.98 -20.00
N PRO A 517 -7.02 15.55 -21.20
CA PRO A 517 -8.10 16.14 -21.99
C PRO A 517 -9.17 15.09 -22.34
N HIS A 518 -10.40 15.55 -22.53
CA HIS A 518 -11.56 14.73 -22.95
C HIS A 518 -11.82 13.49 -22.09
N THR A 519 -11.35 13.49 -20.84
CA THR A 519 -11.48 12.36 -19.93
C THR A 519 -12.54 12.63 -18.87
N SER A 520 -13.33 11.61 -18.54
CA SER A 520 -14.35 11.72 -17.49
C SER A 520 -13.69 11.91 -16.11
N PRO A 521 -14.13 12.92 -15.32
CA PRO A 521 -13.67 13.09 -13.95
C PRO A 521 -13.91 11.86 -13.06
N GLN A 522 -14.98 11.09 -13.29
CA GLN A 522 -15.28 9.85 -12.56
C GLN A 522 -14.15 8.82 -12.57
N LYS A 523 -13.34 8.76 -13.64
CA LYS A 523 -12.17 7.84 -13.70
C LYS A 523 -11.07 8.19 -12.68
N PHE A 524 -11.12 9.39 -12.11
CA PHE A 524 -10.15 9.95 -11.17
C PHE A 524 -10.77 10.26 -9.80
N ILE A 525 -11.90 9.64 -9.44
CA ILE A 525 -12.62 9.92 -8.18
C ILE A 525 -11.72 9.88 -6.94
N ALA A 526 -10.84 8.89 -6.84
CA ALA A 526 -9.88 8.79 -5.74
C ALA A 526 -8.95 10.01 -5.64
N ALA A 527 -8.52 10.55 -6.78
CA ALA A 527 -7.69 11.74 -6.82
C ALA A 527 -8.49 12.96 -6.30
N TRP A 528 -9.74 13.11 -6.72
CA TRP A 528 -10.60 14.19 -6.26
C TRP A 528 -10.89 14.13 -4.76
N GLU A 529 -11.06 12.95 -4.19
CA GLU A 529 -11.21 12.80 -2.74
C GLU A 529 -9.93 13.20 -2.00
N LEU A 530 -8.74 12.84 -2.51
CA LEU A 530 -7.46 13.31 -1.95
C LEU A 530 -7.31 14.83 -2.07
N LEU A 531 -7.77 15.45 -3.16
CA LEU A 531 -7.79 16.91 -3.30
C LEU A 531 -8.70 17.55 -2.23
N GLY A 532 -9.85 16.94 -1.93
CA GLY A 532 -10.71 17.32 -0.82
C GLY A 532 -9.98 17.28 0.53
N GLN A 533 -9.10 16.31 0.74
CA GLN A 533 -8.26 16.21 1.95
C GLN A 533 -7.20 17.33 2.03
N ILE A 534 -6.65 17.78 0.90
CA ILE A 534 -5.77 18.97 0.86
C ILE A 534 -6.56 20.26 1.20
N ALA A 535 -7.79 20.39 0.70
CA ALA A 535 -8.67 21.49 1.07
C ALA A 535 -9.06 21.47 2.56
N LEU A 536 -9.21 20.28 3.14
CA LEU A 536 -9.46 20.12 4.57
C LEU A 536 -8.25 20.56 5.41
N LEU A 537 -7.03 20.26 4.96
CA LEU A 537 -5.80 20.76 5.56
C LEU A 537 -5.75 22.30 5.55
N TRP A 538 -6.18 22.92 4.45
CA TRP A 538 -6.34 24.38 4.36
C TRP A 538 -7.35 24.92 5.38
N CYS A 539 -8.50 24.25 5.54
CA CYS A 539 -9.51 24.61 6.54
C CYS A 539 -8.95 24.57 7.98
N VAL A 540 -8.15 23.55 8.30
CA VAL A 540 -7.45 23.48 9.60
C VAL A 540 -6.47 24.64 9.75
N ALA A 541 -5.70 24.97 8.71
CA ALA A 541 -4.76 26.10 8.74
C ALA A 541 -5.46 27.45 8.99
N LEU A 542 -6.71 27.62 8.54
CA LEU A 542 -7.52 28.82 8.83
C LEU A 542 -8.02 28.90 10.27
N LEU A 543 -8.17 27.75 10.93
CA LEU A 543 -8.72 27.66 12.29
C LEU A 543 -7.67 27.86 13.39
N ILE A 544 -6.39 27.62 13.06
CA ILE A 544 -5.28 27.66 14.00
C ILE A 544 -4.53 29.00 13.95
N PRO A 545 -3.96 29.48 15.07
CA PRO A 545 -3.20 30.72 15.08
C PRO A 545 -1.96 30.65 14.18
N ALA A 546 -1.57 31.76 13.57
CA ALA A 546 -0.28 31.87 12.89
C ALA A 546 0.87 31.56 13.88
N ALA A 547 1.95 30.93 13.38
CA ALA A 547 3.13 30.52 14.17
C ALA A 547 2.85 29.51 15.31
N HIS A 548 1.87 28.62 15.12
CA HIS A 548 1.60 27.51 16.02
C HIS A 548 2.75 26.47 16.05
N HIS A 549 2.87 25.72 17.16
CA HIS A 549 3.72 24.53 17.22
C HIS A 549 3.22 23.45 16.23
N PRO A 550 4.07 22.50 15.79
CA PRO A 550 3.62 21.38 14.98
C PRO A 550 2.41 20.69 15.60
N ILE A 551 1.33 20.60 14.83
CA ILE A 551 0.08 19.96 15.26
C ILE A 551 -0.21 18.72 14.42
N HIS A 552 -0.96 17.79 15.01
CA HIS A 552 -1.45 16.60 14.32
C HIS A 552 -2.98 16.51 14.43
N PHE A 553 -3.64 16.09 13.34
CA PHE A 553 -5.07 15.77 13.35
C PHE A 553 -5.42 14.56 12.49
N SER A 554 -6.56 13.92 12.79
CA SER A 554 -7.14 12.87 11.96
C SER A 554 -8.23 13.45 11.06
N SER A 555 -8.11 13.30 9.75
CA SER A 555 -9.20 13.53 8.80
C SER A 555 -9.87 12.23 8.42
N ARG A 556 -11.10 12.29 7.89
CA ARG A 556 -11.89 11.12 7.52
C ARG A 556 -12.41 11.22 6.09
N CYS A 557 -12.49 10.07 5.41
CA CYS A 557 -13.21 9.89 4.16
C CYS A 557 -13.71 8.46 4.05
N ASP A 558 -14.68 8.22 3.18
CA ASP A 558 -15.21 6.89 2.85
C ASP A 558 -14.53 6.21 1.68
N ASN A 559 -13.46 6.83 1.17
CA ASN A 559 -12.58 6.21 0.19
C ASN A 559 -11.27 5.69 0.78
N SER A 560 -11.06 4.39 0.66
CA SER A 560 -9.87 3.70 1.18
C SER A 560 -8.57 3.98 0.40
N PRO A 561 -8.59 4.24 -0.93
CA PRO A 561 -7.41 4.70 -1.65
C PRO A 561 -6.73 5.95 -1.09
N SER A 562 -7.46 6.97 -0.63
CA SER A 562 -6.88 8.21 -0.09
C SER A 562 -6.15 7.97 1.23
N ASP A 563 -6.78 7.26 2.18
CA ASP A 563 -6.16 6.76 3.42
C ASP A 563 -4.86 6.01 3.12
N SER A 564 -5.00 4.93 2.34
CA SER A 564 -3.89 4.07 1.96
C SER A 564 -2.75 4.89 1.33
N ALA A 565 -3.04 5.74 0.34
CA ALA A 565 -2.03 6.46 -0.41
C ALA A 565 -1.32 7.54 0.43
N ALA A 566 -2.07 8.27 1.27
CA ALA A 566 -1.52 9.27 2.20
C ALA A 566 -0.61 8.63 3.26
N TRP A 567 -0.98 7.46 3.77
CA TRP A 567 -0.11 6.71 4.69
C TRP A 567 1.18 6.24 4.01
N LYS A 568 1.08 5.79 2.76
CA LYS A 568 2.18 5.17 2.00
C LYS A 568 3.13 6.20 1.39
N GLY A 569 2.65 7.41 1.17
CA GLY A 569 3.38 8.44 0.44
C GLY A 569 3.22 8.40 -1.07
N ILE A 570 2.48 7.41 -1.62
CA ILE A 570 2.47 7.07 -3.05
C ILE A 570 1.21 6.32 -3.47
N SER A 571 0.94 6.36 -4.77
CA SER A 571 -0.10 5.60 -5.45
C SER A 571 0.40 5.09 -6.80
N MET A 572 -0.27 4.08 -7.34
CA MET A 572 -0.05 3.63 -8.71
C MET A 572 -0.92 4.42 -9.72
N ALA A 573 -1.77 5.35 -9.27
CA ALA A 573 -2.67 6.11 -10.13
C ALA A 573 -2.10 7.51 -10.37
N ARG A 574 -1.94 7.92 -11.63
CA ARG A 574 -1.27 9.18 -12.01
C ARG A 574 -1.83 10.41 -11.28
N GLY A 575 -3.16 10.59 -11.26
CA GLY A 575 -3.78 11.73 -10.57
C GLY A 575 -3.54 11.74 -9.06
N MET A 576 -3.51 10.56 -8.44
CA MET A 576 -3.15 10.44 -7.02
C MET A 576 -1.69 10.83 -6.78
N CYS A 577 -0.76 10.43 -7.65
CA CYS A 577 0.66 10.79 -7.50
C CYS A 577 0.86 12.32 -7.48
N SER A 578 0.24 13.03 -8.43
CA SER A 578 0.32 14.49 -8.52
C SER A 578 -0.22 15.16 -7.26
N LEU A 579 -1.35 14.69 -6.73
CA LEU A 579 -1.97 15.27 -5.54
C LEU A 579 -1.29 14.87 -4.23
N LEU A 580 -0.73 13.67 -4.12
CA LEU A 580 0.03 13.24 -2.93
C LEU A 580 1.25 14.14 -2.72
N LEU A 581 1.93 14.52 -3.80
CA LEU A 581 3.02 15.48 -3.74
C LEU A 581 2.54 16.81 -3.12
N SER A 582 1.48 17.40 -3.67
CA SER A 582 0.89 18.63 -3.13
C SER A 582 0.46 18.46 -1.67
N TYR A 583 -0.18 17.34 -1.34
CA TYR A 583 -0.63 17.01 0.01
C TYR A 583 0.51 17.03 1.04
N PHE A 584 1.65 16.40 0.76
CA PHE A 584 2.79 16.44 1.69
C PHE A 584 3.47 17.80 1.76
N LEU A 585 3.53 18.53 0.65
CA LEU A 585 4.13 19.86 0.62
C LEU A 585 3.28 20.88 1.40
N TRP A 586 1.96 20.80 1.29
CA TRP A 586 1.06 21.64 2.08
C TRP A 586 1.08 21.30 3.57
N GLN A 587 1.17 20.01 3.95
CA GLN A 587 1.36 19.62 5.35
C GLN A 587 2.63 20.25 5.94
N ARG A 588 3.73 20.18 5.18
CA ARG A 588 4.99 20.81 5.55
C ARG A 588 4.86 22.33 5.63
N HIS A 589 4.21 22.95 4.66
CA HIS A 589 4.03 24.40 4.59
C HIS A 589 3.28 24.93 5.82
N PHE A 590 2.19 24.28 6.21
CA PHE A 590 1.40 24.67 7.37
C PHE A 590 1.96 24.16 8.71
N CYS A 591 3.03 23.36 8.74
CA CYS A 591 3.46 22.67 9.96
C CYS A 591 2.32 21.86 10.61
N VAL A 592 1.47 21.24 9.79
CA VAL A 592 0.34 20.41 10.20
C VAL A 592 0.55 19.01 9.64
N SER A 593 0.58 18.01 10.52
CA SER A 593 0.54 16.60 10.14
C SER A 593 -0.90 16.11 10.15
N THR A 594 -1.25 15.26 9.19
CA THR A 594 -2.57 14.62 9.16
C THR A 594 -2.50 13.13 8.86
N CYS A 595 -3.39 12.37 9.50
CA CYS A 595 -3.69 10.98 9.17
C CYS A 595 -5.10 10.92 8.58
N ILE A 596 -5.26 10.29 7.42
CA ILE A 596 -6.58 10.07 6.82
C ILE A 596 -7.09 8.72 7.31
N GLU A 597 -8.24 8.71 7.96
CA GLU A 597 -8.92 7.52 8.46
C GLU A 597 -10.09 7.16 7.52
N HIS A 598 -10.10 5.95 6.99
CA HIS A 598 -11.27 5.45 6.29
C HIS A 598 -12.47 5.22 7.23
N VAL A 599 -13.64 5.74 6.85
CA VAL A 599 -14.93 5.53 7.53
C VAL A 599 -15.98 4.98 6.56
N PRO A 600 -17.01 4.24 7.00
CA PRO A 600 -18.12 3.90 6.13
C PRO A 600 -18.88 5.15 5.61
N GLY A 601 -19.41 5.11 4.38
CA GLY A 601 -20.08 6.25 3.75
C GLY A 601 -21.28 6.81 4.52
N PHE A 602 -22.02 5.98 5.27
CA PHE A 602 -23.11 6.46 6.13
C PHE A 602 -22.62 7.40 7.26
N ARG A 603 -21.32 7.39 7.59
CA ARG A 603 -20.70 8.35 8.53
C ARG A 603 -20.17 9.61 7.82
N ASN A 604 -20.13 9.62 6.49
CA ASN A 604 -19.60 10.72 5.68
C ASN A 604 -20.70 11.56 4.99
N VAL A 605 -21.96 11.40 5.42
CA VAL A 605 -23.15 11.97 4.74
C VAL A 605 -23.08 13.50 4.57
N THR A 606 -22.50 14.22 5.53
CA THR A 606 -22.36 15.67 5.43
C THR A 606 -21.37 16.08 4.34
N ALA A 607 -20.20 15.45 4.26
CA ALA A 607 -19.22 15.79 3.23
C ALA A 607 -19.69 15.35 1.83
N ASP A 608 -20.34 14.18 1.71
CA ASP A 608 -21.00 13.74 0.46
C ASP A 608 -22.13 14.68 0.04
N GLY A 609 -22.92 15.17 1.00
CA GLY A 609 -23.93 16.17 0.72
C GLY A 609 -23.33 17.47 0.17
N LEU A 610 -22.26 17.97 0.79
CA LEU A 610 -21.54 19.16 0.34
C LEU A 610 -20.90 18.96 -1.05
N SER A 611 -20.30 17.79 -1.31
CA SER A 611 -19.68 17.48 -2.61
C SER A 611 -20.72 17.46 -3.74
N ARG A 612 -21.97 17.11 -3.43
CA ARG A 612 -23.12 17.14 -4.36
C ARG A 612 -23.88 18.46 -4.35
N SER A 613 -23.33 19.52 -3.73
CA SER A 613 -23.96 20.84 -3.64
C SER A 613 -25.35 20.85 -2.98
N LYS A 614 -25.63 19.92 -2.05
CA LYS A 614 -26.85 19.98 -1.22
C LYS A 614 -26.82 21.21 -0.31
N ASP A 615 -27.98 21.59 0.21
CA ASP A 615 -28.12 22.74 1.10
C ASP A 615 -27.39 22.47 2.44
N PRO A 616 -26.39 23.30 2.82
CA PRO A 616 -25.64 23.15 4.07
C PRO A 616 -26.52 23.21 5.34
N SER A 617 -27.68 23.88 5.27
CA SER A 617 -28.61 23.98 6.40
C SER A 617 -29.13 22.61 6.86
N GLN A 618 -29.26 21.66 5.94
CA GLN A 618 -29.68 20.28 6.20
C GLN A 618 -28.69 19.51 7.10
N PHE A 619 -27.45 19.99 7.19
CA PHE A 619 -26.38 19.38 7.99
C PHE A 619 -26.02 20.22 9.22
N GLY A 620 -26.82 21.24 9.54
CA GLY A 620 -26.56 22.16 10.65
C GLY A 620 -25.34 23.05 10.44
N LEU A 621 -24.95 23.32 9.19
CA LEU A 621 -23.85 24.21 8.84
C LEU A 621 -24.36 25.62 8.55
N ARG A 622 -23.67 26.64 9.07
CA ARG A 622 -24.01 28.05 8.83
C ARG A 622 -23.30 28.53 7.58
N VAL A 623 -24.00 29.31 6.75
CA VAL A 623 -23.41 29.91 5.53
C VAL A 623 -22.23 30.83 5.85
N THR A 624 -22.22 31.48 7.02
CA THR A 624 -21.09 32.32 7.47
C THR A 624 -19.80 31.55 7.74
N ASP A 625 -19.89 30.23 7.89
CA ASP A 625 -18.76 29.34 8.16
C ASP A 625 -18.19 28.72 6.87
N GLU A 626 -18.79 29.05 5.71
CA GLU A 626 -18.30 28.61 4.38
C GLU A 626 -17.00 29.34 4.06
N VAL A 627 -15.95 28.58 3.69
CA VAL A 627 -14.65 29.13 3.30
C VAL A 627 -14.37 28.87 1.83
N THR A 628 -13.86 29.89 1.15
CA THR A 628 -13.41 29.77 -0.23
C THR A 628 -12.02 29.14 -0.27
N ILE A 629 -11.93 27.99 -0.93
CA ILE A 629 -10.66 27.28 -1.12
C ILE A 629 -9.95 27.83 -2.37
N PRO A 630 -8.67 28.23 -2.29
CA PRO A 630 -7.92 28.73 -3.45
C PRO A 630 -7.42 27.55 -4.30
N TRP A 631 -8.31 26.97 -5.10
CA TRP A 631 -8.05 25.73 -5.85
C TRP A 631 -6.86 25.82 -6.81
N GLN A 632 -6.66 26.96 -7.46
CA GLN A 632 -5.51 27.22 -8.35
C GLN A 632 -4.18 27.24 -7.59
N LEU A 633 -4.20 27.73 -6.35
CA LEU A 633 -3.02 27.72 -5.49
C LEU A 633 -2.75 26.30 -5.01
N ILE A 634 -3.79 25.58 -4.58
CA ILE A 634 -3.65 24.22 -4.05
C ILE A 634 -3.21 23.23 -5.13
N SER A 635 -3.59 23.47 -6.40
CA SER A 635 -3.17 22.64 -7.54
C SER A 635 -1.69 22.79 -7.88
N VAL A 636 -1.07 23.92 -7.50
CA VAL A 636 0.37 24.13 -7.63
C VAL A 636 1.04 23.83 -6.29
N PRO A 637 1.89 22.80 -6.20
CA PRO A 637 2.62 22.55 -4.97
C PRO A 637 3.45 23.79 -4.61
N PRO A 638 3.45 24.22 -3.34
CA PRO A 638 4.22 25.38 -2.93
C PRO A 638 5.68 25.14 -3.31
N ARG A 639 6.27 26.07 -4.06
CA ARG A 639 7.69 26.01 -4.38
C ARG A 639 8.46 25.92 -3.07
N GLY A 640 9.52 25.12 -3.05
CA GLY A 640 10.46 25.09 -1.92
C GLY A 640 11.27 26.38 -1.80
N THR A 641 10.68 27.54 -2.07
CA THR A 641 11.26 28.86 -1.86
C THR A 641 11.12 29.23 -0.38
N TYR A 642 12.27 29.50 0.23
CA TYR A 642 12.45 29.69 1.68
C TYR A 642 11.97 31.06 2.19
N LEU A 643 11.19 31.81 1.42
CA LEU A 643 10.72 33.14 1.77
C LEU A 643 9.26 33.32 1.30
N PRO A 644 8.39 33.94 2.11
CA PRO A 644 7.09 34.38 1.63
C PRO A 644 7.30 35.50 0.61
N GLU A 645 6.81 35.33 -0.62
CA GLU A 645 6.72 36.41 -1.60
C GLU A 645 5.71 37.47 -1.12
N SER A 646 5.99 38.73 -1.41
CA SER A 646 5.23 39.91 -0.97
C SER A 646 3.78 39.96 -1.47
N GLU A 647 3.39 39.09 -2.40
CA GLU A 647 2.00 39.02 -2.88
C GLU A 647 1.06 38.33 -1.88
N PHE A 648 1.58 37.50 -0.96
CA PHE A 648 0.73 36.75 -0.01
C PHE A 648 0.35 37.51 1.26
N SER A 649 1.05 38.58 1.61
CA SER A 649 0.69 39.47 2.73
C SER A 649 -0.59 40.28 2.46
N ALA A 650 -1.11 40.24 1.23
CA ALA A 650 -2.36 40.93 0.85
C ALA A 650 -3.64 40.14 1.20
N SER A 651 -3.53 38.86 1.57
CA SER A 651 -4.67 38.06 2.01
C SER A 651 -5.05 38.45 3.45
N LYS A 652 -6.07 39.30 3.61
CA LYS A 652 -6.62 39.66 4.92
C LYS A 652 -7.28 38.42 5.54
N PHE A 653 -6.57 37.75 6.45
CA PHE A 653 -7.19 36.85 7.40
C PHE A 653 -8.21 37.64 8.25
N PRO A 654 -9.39 37.07 8.58
CA PRO A 654 -10.32 37.72 9.47
C PRO A 654 -9.63 38.01 10.81
N ALA A 655 -9.56 39.29 11.17
CA ALA A 655 -8.89 39.74 12.38
C ALA A 655 -9.53 39.07 13.60
N PHE A 656 -8.70 38.51 14.47
CA PHE A 656 -9.10 38.09 15.80
C PHE A 656 -9.65 39.31 16.54
N GLN A 657 -10.96 39.39 16.75
CA GLN A 657 -11.53 40.34 17.70
C GLN A 657 -11.42 39.71 19.09
N PRO A 658 -10.53 40.20 19.97
CA PRO A 658 -10.57 39.78 21.36
C PRO A 658 -11.93 40.19 21.93
N SER A 659 -12.67 39.21 22.46
CA SER A 659 -13.90 39.48 23.20
C SER A 659 -13.61 40.47 24.33
N PRO A 660 -14.49 41.45 24.59
CA PRO A 660 -14.33 42.32 25.74
C PRO A 660 -14.36 41.45 27.01
N GLN A 661 -13.34 41.63 27.84
CA GLN A 661 -13.27 41.06 29.18
C GLN A 661 -14.59 41.32 29.90
N LEU A 662 -15.30 40.26 30.27
CA LEU A 662 -16.38 40.33 31.25
C LEU A 662 -15.75 40.12 32.65
N PRO A 663 -16.24 40.83 33.68
CA PRO A 663 -15.75 40.73 35.05
C PRO A 663 -15.95 39.33 35.66
#